data_AF-A0A1S8N4D2-F1
#
_entry.id   AF-A0A1S8N4D2-F1
#
_cell.length_a   1.000
_cell.length_b   1.000
_cell.length_c   1.000
_cell.angle_alpha   90.00
_cell.angle_beta   90.00
_cell.angle_gamma   90.00
#
_symmetry.space_group_name_H-M   'P 1'
#
loop_
_entity.id
_entity.type
_entity.pdbx_description
1 polymer ?
#
loop_
_entity_poly.entity_id
_entity_poly.type
_entity_poly.pdbx_seq_one_letter_code
_entity_poly.pdbx_strand_id
1 'polypeptide(L)'
;MFELNNFDAIQIGLASPEQIREWSRGEVKKPETINYRTLKPERDGLFCERIFGPMKDWECHCGKYKRVRYKGIVCDRCGVEVTKAKVRRERMGHIELAAPVSHIWYFKGIPSRMGLILDMSPRALEKVLYFASYIVIDPKETPLLKKQLLNEKEYREAVDKYGDESFVAGMGAEAIQDLLSEIDLESGSKELKEELKQSTGQKKVRIIRRLEVVESFRKSGNDPQWMVINVIPVIPPDLRPMVQLDGGRFATSDLNDLYRRVINRNNRLKKLLDLGAPDIIVRNEKRMLQEAVDALIDNGRRGRPVTGPGNRPLKSLSDMLKGKQGRFRQNLLGKRVDYSGRSVIVVGPELKMYQCGLPKEMAIELFKPFVMKKLVQDGIAHNIKSAKRMVERVLPQVWDVLEEVIADHPVLLNRAPTLHRLGIQAFQPILVEGRAIKLHPLACTAYNADFDGDQMAVHLPLSVEAQAEARFLMLAATNILKPSDGKPVCVPTQDMVLGSYYLTMDKDGVKGEGMTFSSKDEAIMAYEVKAIAVHAKINVRMFREFDGVMQSKVIKTTVGKLIFNESIPQNLGIVDRNNEDEKFNLEVDFLVTKKSLGKIIDQCYMKHGPVKTSIMLDNIKALGYHYSSIGAVTVATSDITVPQAKYDLLKEADETVEKIEKMYKRGFISDDERYERVIEKWTKTTEDVADALMDSMDKFNPIFMMADSGARGSKSQIKQLAGMRGLMASPSGKIIELPIKASFKEGLDVLEYFSSTHGARKGNADTALKTADSGYLTRRLVDVSQDVIVREEDCGTQEGLYVSEIKEGSEVIEELKERLIGRYTAEDVIDPNSGEVILQSNKYMDPEIAERIVSAGIKKVKIKSVFTCNCKVGVCSHCYGMNMATAKKIDIGEAVGIIAAQSIGEPGTQLTMRTFHTGGVATGADITQGLPRVEELFEARKPKGLAIVSEITGTVKMEETKKKRIVSVMSSDGEEHSYDIPFGSRLKVSDGDLIEAGDEITEGSVNPHDIMSIKGIDGARRYLLSEVQKVYRLQGVDINDKHLEVVVRQMTRKIKILESGDTDLLPGTMIDMFDFNEENARVREFGGEEAKGEQTLLGITKAALATDSFLSAASFQETTRVLTEAAIKGKIDPLVGLKENVIIGKLIPAGTGMMRYRTLNIDAEEVEIESIEE
;
A
#
# COMPACT_ATOMS: atom_id res chain seq x y z
N MET A 1 3.90 -31.73 -15.63
CA MET A 1 3.75 -30.39 -15.03
C MET A 1 2.56 -29.63 -15.60
N PHE A 2 1.99 -30.05 -16.75
CA PHE A 2 0.79 -29.45 -17.35
C PHE A 2 -0.51 -29.64 -16.54
N GLU A 3 -0.69 -30.75 -15.83
CA GLU A 3 -1.95 -31.02 -15.09
C GLU A 3 -2.17 -30.15 -13.83
N LEU A 4 -1.13 -29.49 -13.29
CA LEU A 4 -1.23 -28.68 -12.06
C LEU A 4 -1.56 -27.20 -12.30
N ASN A 5 -1.58 -26.72 -13.55
CA ASN A 5 -1.80 -25.30 -13.86
C ASN A 5 -3.25 -24.96 -14.25
N ASN A 6 -4.13 -25.97 -14.43
CA ASN A 6 -5.52 -25.82 -14.88
C ASN A 6 -6.52 -26.10 -13.75
N PHE A 7 -6.55 -25.27 -12.71
CA PHE A 7 -7.61 -25.30 -11.70
C PHE A 7 -8.18 -23.89 -11.48
N ASP A 8 -9.49 -23.73 -11.42
CA ASP A 8 -10.13 -22.41 -11.38
C ASP A 8 -10.41 -21.92 -9.95
N ALA A 9 -10.46 -22.83 -8.97
CA ALA A 9 -10.75 -22.49 -7.59
C ALA A 9 -9.97 -23.37 -6.60
N ILE A 10 -9.85 -22.90 -5.35
CA ILE A 10 -9.30 -23.65 -4.21
C ILE A 10 -10.34 -23.77 -3.11
N GLN A 11 -10.58 -24.99 -2.64
CA GLN A 11 -11.44 -25.24 -1.48
C GLN A 11 -10.61 -25.52 -0.23
N ILE A 12 -11.09 -25.06 0.92
CA ILE A 12 -10.57 -25.41 2.25
C ILE A 12 -11.68 -26.00 3.11
N GLY A 13 -11.38 -27.09 3.83
CA GLY A 13 -12.32 -27.80 4.69
C GLY A 13 -11.62 -28.47 5.87
N LEU A 14 -12.41 -29.07 6.76
CA LEU A 14 -11.89 -29.93 7.81
C LEU A 14 -11.46 -31.28 7.22
N ALA A 15 -10.37 -31.85 7.71
CA ALA A 15 -9.88 -33.15 7.26
C ALA A 15 -10.41 -34.25 8.17
N SER A 16 -11.11 -35.23 7.61
CA SER A 16 -11.56 -36.40 8.37
C SER A 16 -10.38 -37.32 8.71
N PRO A 17 -10.48 -38.15 9.77
CA PRO A 17 -9.44 -39.14 10.09
C PRO A 17 -9.14 -40.11 8.94
N GLU A 18 -10.16 -40.46 8.15
CA GLU A 18 -10.02 -41.34 6.98
C GLU A 18 -9.25 -40.65 5.86
N GLN A 19 -9.55 -39.38 5.58
CA GLN A 19 -8.85 -38.59 4.59
C GLN A 19 -7.37 -38.39 4.95
N ILE A 20 -7.06 -38.19 6.24
CA ILE A 20 -5.66 -38.11 6.73
C ILE A 20 -4.93 -39.44 6.50
N ARG A 21 -5.59 -40.59 6.68
CA ARG A 21 -5.00 -41.90 6.40
C ARG A 21 -4.81 -42.12 4.89
N GLU A 22 -5.73 -41.66 4.05
CA GLU A 22 -5.62 -41.72 2.58
C GLU A 22 -4.40 -40.94 2.06
N TRP A 23 -4.13 -39.75 2.60
CA TRP A 23 -2.94 -38.97 2.24
C TRP A 23 -1.62 -39.62 2.66
N SER A 24 -1.67 -40.51 3.64
CA SER A 24 -0.50 -41.09 4.25
C SER A 24 0.06 -42.27 3.45
N ARG A 25 1.39 -42.34 3.35
CA ARG A 25 2.09 -43.50 2.79
C ARG A 25 2.59 -44.48 3.86
N GLY A 26 2.34 -44.19 5.15
CA GLY A 26 2.67 -45.08 6.25
C GLY A 26 2.64 -44.42 7.62
N GLU A 27 2.47 -45.25 8.65
CA GLU A 27 2.45 -44.84 10.06
C GLU A 27 3.87 -44.68 10.62
N VAL A 28 4.12 -43.56 11.31
CA VAL A 28 5.36 -43.30 12.05
C VAL A 28 5.19 -43.74 13.51
N LYS A 29 5.90 -44.80 13.89
CA LYS A 29 5.82 -45.40 15.23
C LYS A 29 6.96 -44.96 16.14
N LYS A 30 8.11 -44.65 15.56
CA LYS A 30 9.37 -44.43 16.27
C LYS A 30 9.77 -42.95 16.28
N PRO A 31 10.20 -42.39 17.42
CA PRO A 31 10.64 -41.00 17.53
C PRO A 31 12.04 -40.78 16.93
N GLU A 32 12.80 -41.84 16.65
CA GLU A 32 14.15 -41.72 16.10
C GLU A 32 14.15 -41.11 14.70
N THR A 33 15.19 -40.32 14.38
CA THR A 33 15.33 -39.65 13.09
C THR A 33 16.28 -40.43 12.19
N ILE A 34 17.59 -40.33 12.45
CA ILE A 34 18.66 -41.06 11.78
C ILE A 34 19.51 -41.80 12.79
N ASN A 35 20.19 -42.84 12.34
CA ASN A 35 21.20 -43.51 13.11
C ASN A 35 22.48 -42.65 13.12
N TYR A 36 22.94 -42.21 14.28
CA TYR A 36 24.11 -41.33 14.40
C TYR A 36 25.43 -41.97 13.92
N ARG A 37 25.53 -43.31 13.87
CA ARG A 37 26.73 -44.01 13.41
C ARG A 37 26.75 -44.19 11.89
N THR A 38 25.62 -44.59 11.32
CA THR A 38 25.52 -44.92 9.88
C THR A 38 25.03 -43.75 9.03
N LEU A 39 24.53 -42.68 9.67
CA LEU A 39 23.87 -41.53 9.04
C LEU A 39 22.68 -41.90 8.15
N LYS A 40 22.14 -43.11 8.32
CA LYS A 40 20.98 -43.60 7.59
C LYS A 40 19.69 -43.37 8.38
N PRO A 41 18.56 -43.10 7.70
CA PRO A 41 17.25 -43.01 8.35
C PRO A 41 16.86 -44.30 9.06
N GLU A 42 16.26 -44.16 10.24
CA GLU A 42 15.76 -45.29 11.02
C GLU A 42 14.46 -45.85 10.45
N ARG A 43 14.26 -47.17 10.62
CA ARG A 43 13.03 -47.85 10.18
C ARG A 43 11.86 -47.42 11.06
N ASP A 44 10.74 -47.05 10.45
CA ASP A 44 9.52 -46.51 11.08
C ASP A 44 9.72 -45.20 11.88
N GLY A 45 10.90 -44.58 11.72
CA GLY A 45 11.23 -43.28 12.31
C GLY A 45 10.78 -42.09 11.45
N LEU A 46 11.05 -40.88 11.94
CA LEU A 46 10.62 -39.63 11.30
C LEU A 46 11.23 -39.39 9.91
N PHE A 47 12.30 -40.08 9.53
CA PHE A 47 12.94 -39.94 8.21
C PHE A 47 12.86 -41.21 7.36
N CYS A 48 12.07 -42.21 7.79
CA CYS A 48 12.05 -43.55 7.22
C CYS A 48 11.91 -43.57 5.68
N GLU A 49 12.83 -44.26 4.99
CA GLU A 49 12.79 -44.37 3.53
C GLU A 49 11.62 -45.21 3.01
N ARG A 50 11.09 -46.13 3.82
CA ARG A 50 9.93 -46.96 3.46
C ARG A 50 8.66 -46.11 3.29
N ILE A 51 8.48 -45.13 4.17
CA ILE A 51 7.29 -44.26 4.22
C ILE A 51 7.45 -43.12 3.23
N PHE A 52 8.57 -42.40 3.31
CA PHE A 52 8.76 -41.13 2.59
C PHE A 52 9.42 -41.31 1.21
N GLY A 53 10.05 -42.46 0.92
CA GLY A 53 10.78 -42.71 -0.32
C GLY A 53 12.31 -42.71 -0.14
N PRO A 54 13.08 -43.07 -1.18
CA PRO A 54 14.53 -43.29 -1.10
C PRO A 54 15.33 -41.99 -0.96
N MET A 55 16.47 -42.01 -0.27
CA MET A 55 17.37 -40.84 -0.18
C MET A 55 18.15 -40.56 -1.46
N LYS A 56 18.42 -41.59 -2.27
CA LYS A 56 19.17 -41.49 -3.52
C LYS A 56 18.27 -41.88 -4.69
N ASP A 57 18.45 -41.21 -5.82
CA ASP A 57 17.68 -41.50 -7.02
C ASP A 57 17.90 -42.94 -7.48
N TRP A 58 16.79 -43.68 -7.65
CA TRP A 58 16.78 -45.04 -8.17
C TRP A 58 17.61 -46.05 -7.36
N GLU A 59 17.76 -45.83 -6.05
CA GLU A 59 18.46 -46.74 -5.14
C GLU A 59 17.62 -47.02 -3.89
N CYS A 60 17.40 -48.30 -3.58
CA CYS A 60 16.75 -48.70 -2.34
C CYS A 60 17.71 -48.64 -1.14
N HIS A 61 17.17 -48.52 0.09
CA HIS A 61 17.95 -48.36 1.33
C HIS A 61 19.04 -49.43 1.55
N CYS A 62 18.75 -50.69 1.22
CA CYS A 62 19.68 -51.82 1.39
C CYS A 62 20.69 -51.98 0.25
N GLY A 63 20.52 -51.24 -0.86
CA GLY A 63 21.39 -51.30 -2.02
C GLY A 63 21.21 -52.54 -2.93
N LYS A 64 20.21 -53.41 -2.69
CA LYS A 64 19.90 -54.57 -3.55
C LYS A 64 19.49 -54.14 -4.97
N TYR A 65 18.55 -53.20 -5.05
CA TYR A 65 18.12 -52.59 -6.30
C TYR A 65 18.76 -51.21 -6.46
N LYS A 66 19.50 -51.04 -7.56
CA LYS A 66 20.14 -49.79 -7.98
C LYS A 66 19.94 -49.60 -9.47
N ARG A 67 19.83 -48.34 -9.91
CA ARG A 67 19.64 -47.87 -11.30
C ARG A 67 18.18 -47.87 -11.75
N VAL A 68 17.93 -47.05 -12.78
CA VAL A 68 16.59 -46.75 -13.35
C VAL A 68 15.82 -47.99 -13.81
N ARG A 69 16.52 -49.07 -14.21
CA ARG A 69 15.88 -50.32 -14.70
C ARG A 69 14.92 -50.97 -13.70
N TYR A 70 15.05 -50.70 -12.41
CA TYR A 70 14.17 -51.22 -11.36
C TYR A 70 13.09 -50.21 -10.91
N LYS A 71 12.80 -49.21 -11.74
CA LYS A 71 11.79 -48.18 -11.46
C LYS A 71 10.45 -48.81 -11.03
N GLY A 72 9.92 -48.34 -9.91
CA GLY A 72 8.62 -48.76 -9.38
C GLY A 72 8.63 -50.10 -8.62
N ILE A 73 9.77 -50.82 -8.58
CA ILE A 73 9.88 -52.05 -7.80
C ILE A 73 10.03 -51.71 -6.32
N VAL A 74 9.19 -52.31 -5.48
CA VAL A 74 9.33 -52.27 -4.02
C VAL A 74 10.31 -53.35 -3.58
N CYS A 75 11.35 -52.95 -2.87
CA CYS A 75 12.38 -53.89 -2.44
C CYS A 75 11.83 -54.87 -1.38
N ASP A 76 11.92 -56.16 -1.65
CA ASP A 76 11.57 -57.25 -0.73
C ASP A 76 12.32 -57.21 0.61
N ARG A 77 13.59 -56.76 0.61
CA ARG A 77 14.41 -56.73 1.83
C ARG A 77 14.14 -55.52 2.73
N CYS A 78 13.90 -54.34 2.17
CA CYS A 78 13.79 -53.09 2.93
C CYS A 78 12.43 -52.38 2.81
N GLY A 79 11.56 -52.84 1.91
CA GLY A 79 10.24 -52.25 1.66
C GLY A 79 10.28 -50.88 0.95
N VAL A 80 11.46 -50.39 0.57
CA VAL A 80 11.60 -49.09 -0.11
C VAL A 80 11.34 -49.25 -1.60
N GLU A 81 10.47 -48.40 -2.13
CA GLU A 81 10.19 -48.27 -3.55
C GLU A 81 11.34 -47.57 -4.28
N VAL A 82 11.80 -48.15 -5.40
CA VAL A 82 12.85 -47.57 -6.22
C VAL A 82 12.26 -46.48 -7.13
N THR A 83 12.36 -45.23 -6.68
CA THR A 83 11.88 -44.04 -7.39
C THR A 83 12.87 -42.88 -7.24
N LYS A 84 12.52 -41.69 -7.73
CA LYS A 84 13.33 -40.47 -7.53
C LYS A 84 13.25 -40.03 -6.07
N ALA A 85 14.35 -39.53 -5.52
CA ALA A 85 14.41 -39.02 -4.15
C ALA A 85 13.47 -37.82 -3.93
N LYS A 86 13.13 -37.08 -4.99
CA LYS A 86 12.20 -35.93 -4.96
C LYS A 86 10.85 -36.26 -4.30
N VAL A 87 10.37 -37.50 -4.36
CA VAL A 87 9.10 -37.90 -3.73
C VAL A 87 9.10 -37.70 -2.20
N ARG A 88 10.28 -37.62 -1.56
CA ARG A 88 10.44 -37.34 -0.12
C ARG A 88 10.00 -35.94 0.29
N ARG A 89 9.75 -35.06 -0.68
CA ARG A 89 9.15 -33.73 -0.47
C ARG A 89 7.63 -33.74 -0.57
N GLU A 90 7.04 -34.80 -1.12
CA GLU A 90 5.60 -34.90 -1.44
C GLU A 90 4.87 -35.92 -0.54
N ARG A 91 5.49 -37.07 -0.22
CA ARG A 91 4.86 -38.14 0.56
C ARG A 91 4.70 -37.75 2.03
N MET A 92 3.50 -37.88 2.57
CA MET A 92 3.20 -37.65 3.98
C MET A 92 3.18 -38.96 4.79
N GLY A 93 3.42 -38.87 6.09
CA GLY A 93 3.21 -39.93 7.07
C GLY A 93 2.03 -39.59 7.98
N HIS A 94 1.66 -40.49 8.89
CA HIS A 94 0.69 -40.19 9.95
C HIS A 94 1.11 -40.81 11.30
N ILE A 95 0.53 -40.32 12.38
CA ILE A 95 0.65 -40.87 13.74
C ILE A 95 -0.76 -41.20 14.23
N GLU A 96 -0.99 -42.46 14.60
CA GLU A 96 -2.25 -42.91 15.22
C GLU A 96 -2.20 -42.62 16.73
N LEU A 97 -3.06 -41.72 17.20
CA LEU A 97 -3.10 -41.34 18.61
C LEU A 97 -3.76 -42.44 19.46
N ALA A 98 -3.27 -42.62 20.68
CA ALA A 98 -3.81 -43.57 21.65
C ALA A 98 -5.10 -43.07 22.33
N ALA A 99 -5.28 -41.75 22.36
CA ALA A 99 -6.48 -41.10 22.85
C ALA A 99 -6.77 -39.88 21.95
N PRO A 100 -8.05 -39.55 21.69
CA PRO A 100 -8.44 -38.34 20.99
C PRO A 100 -7.88 -37.08 21.65
N VAL A 101 -7.60 -36.07 20.83
CA VAL A 101 -7.02 -34.79 21.26
C VAL A 101 -7.77 -33.64 20.60
N SER A 102 -8.19 -32.63 21.36
CA SER A 102 -8.86 -31.47 20.79
C SER A 102 -7.90 -30.61 19.96
N HIS A 103 -8.37 -30.04 18.84
CA HIS A 103 -7.55 -29.14 18.04
C HIS A 103 -7.57 -27.71 18.62
N ILE A 104 -6.39 -27.19 18.97
CA ILE A 104 -6.21 -25.92 19.71
C ILE A 104 -6.85 -24.69 19.04
N TRP A 105 -6.90 -24.62 17.70
CA TRP A 105 -7.51 -23.48 16.99
C TRP A 105 -9.02 -23.34 17.20
N TYR A 106 -9.77 -24.45 17.25
CA TYR A 106 -11.23 -24.41 17.39
C TYR A 106 -11.68 -24.20 18.83
N PHE A 107 -10.87 -24.67 19.78
CA PHE A 107 -11.09 -24.51 21.21
C PHE A 107 -10.66 -23.13 21.73
N LYS A 108 -9.41 -22.68 21.50
CA LYS A 108 -8.86 -21.37 21.95
C LYS A 108 -8.98 -20.27 20.88
N GLY A 109 -9.84 -20.45 19.89
CA GLY A 109 -10.21 -19.39 18.95
C GLY A 109 -10.92 -18.24 19.68
N ILE A 110 -10.80 -17.01 19.14
CA ILE A 110 -11.64 -15.88 19.55
C ILE A 110 -12.53 -15.55 18.34
N PRO A 111 -13.82 -15.92 18.35
CA PRO A 111 -14.53 -16.72 19.37
C PRO A 111 -14.22 -18.23 19.31
N SER A 112 -14.50 -18.96 20.41
CA SER A 112 -14.32 -20.42 20.49
C SER A 112 -15.45 -21.11 19.72
N ARG A 113 -15.11 -21.83 18.66
CA ARG A 113 -16.09 -22.48 17.78
C ARG A 113 -16.70 -23.71 18.45
N MET A 114 -15.89 -24.49 19.18
CA MET A 114 -16.36 -25.56 20.07
C MET A 114 -17.27 -25.02 21.19
N GLY A 115 -16.93 -23.87 21.78
CA GLY A 115 -17.76 -23.25 22.82
C GLY A 115 -19.14 -22.84 22.31
N LEU A 116 -19.19 -22.24 21.12
CA LEU A 116 -20.44 -21.81 20.50
C LEU A 116 -21.34 -23.01 20.14
N ILE A 117 -20.81 -24.06 19.52
CA ILE A 117 -21.63 -25.21 19.09
C ILE A 117 -22.19 -25.98 20.29
N LEU A 118 -21.40 -26.17 21.35
CA LEU A 118 -21.80 -26.89 22.57
C LEU A 118 -22.62 -26.02 23.54
N ASP A 119 -22.73 -24.71 23.29
CA ASP A 119 -23.29 -23.70 24.20
C ASP A 119 -22.59 -23.63 25.56
N MET A 120 -21.26 -23.79 25.56
CA MET A 120 -20.43 -23.83 26.76
C MET A 120 -19.43 -22.68 26.79
N SER A 121 -19.10 -22.22 28.01
CA SER A 121 -18.05 -21.20 28.17
C SER A 121 -16.67 -21.79 27.82
N PRO A 122 -15.74 -21.01 27.23
CA PRO A 122 -14.39 -21.48 26.93
C PRO A 122 -13.63 -21.98 28.17
N ARG A 123 -13.90 -21.38 29.35
CA ARG A 123 -13.31 -21.81 30.62
C ARG A 123 -13.84 -23.17 31.08
N ALA A 124 -15.12 -23.46 30.83
CA ALA A 124 -15.72 -24.77 31.10
C ALA A 124 -15.08 -25.86 30.24
N LEU A 125 -14.98 -25.63 28.93
CA LEU A 125 -14.32 -26.55 28.00
C LEU A 125 -12.86 -26.80 28.38
N GLU A 126 -12.13 -25.76 28.81
CA GLU A 126 -10.75 -25.91 29.26
C GLU A 126 -10.62 -26.87 30.45
N LYS A 127 -11.54 -26.78 31.43
CA LYS A 127 -11.53 -27.66 32.60
C LYS A 127 -11.79 -29.12 32.20
N VAL A 128 -12.69 -29.36 31.26
CA VAL A 128 -12.99 -30.73 30.77
C VAL A 128 -11.82 -31.30 29.97
N LEU A 129 -11.33 -30.56 28.97
CA LEU A 129 -10.27 -31.03 28.06
C LEU A 129 -8.95 -31.34 28.76
N TYR A 130 -8.61 -30.59 29.81
CA TYR A 130 -7.38 -30.82 30.59
C TYR A 130 -7.60 -31.58 31.90
N PHE A 131 -8.67 -32.40 31.95
CA PHE A 131 -8.92 -33.39 33.01
C PHE A 131 -9.06 -32.78 34.42
N ALA A 132 -9.66 -31.59 34.54
CA ALA A 132 -9.90 -30.92 35.82
C ALA A 132 -11.35 -31.07 36.35
N SER A 133 -12.32 -31.34 35.48
CA SER A 133 -13.73 -31.56 35.86
C SER A 133 -14.38 -32.55 34.89
N TYR A 134 -15.36 -33.30 35.38
CA TYR A 134 -16.20 -34.17 34.57
C TYR A 134 -17.33 -33.35 33.93
N ILE A 135 -17.85 -33.86 32.82
CA ILE A 135 -19.04 -33.37 32.16
C ILE A 135 -20.05 -34.51 32.04
N VAL A 136 -21.31 -34.24 32.39
CA VAL A 136 -22.41 -35.19 32.21
C VAL A 136 -22.74 -35.27 30.71
N ILE A 137 -22.54 -36.47 30.13
CA ILE A 137 -22.83 -36.78 28.73
C ILE A 137 -24.30 -37.18 28.60
N ASP A 138 -24.74 -38.14 29.43
CA ASP A 138 -26.11 -38.62 29.49
C ASP A 138 -26.59 -38.69 30.95
N PRO A 139 -27.55 -37.83 31.37
CA PRO A 139 -28.09 -37.88 32.72
C PRO A 139 -29.05 -39.05 32.98
N LYS A 140 -29.50 -39.79 31.95
CA LYS A 140 -30.54 -40.83 32.04
C LYS A 140 -31.74 -40.39 32.90
N GLU A 141 -32.03 -41.09 34.01
CA GLU A 141 -33.14 -40.79 34.93
C GLU A 141 -32.74 -39.93 36.15
N THR A 142 -31.49 -39.47 36.22
CA THR A 142 -31.01 -38.65 37.34
C THR A 142 -31.43 -37.18 37.19
N PRO A 143 -31.50 -36.40 38.30
CA PRO A 143 -31.79 -34.97 38.24
C PRO A 143 -30.62 -34.11 37.71
N LEU A 144 -29.55 -34.74 37.21
CA LEU A 144 -28.40 -34.03 36.64
C LEU A 144 -28.76 -33.43 35.28
N LEU A 145 -28.19 -32.27 34.96
CA LEU A 145 -28.39 -31.65 33.66
C LEU A 145 -27.33 -32.13 32.67
N LYS A 146 -27.73 -32.37 31.42
CA LYS A 146 -26.79 -32.63 30.33
C LYS A 146 -25.81 -31.45 30.20
N LYS A 147 -24.52 -31.74 30.03
CA LYS A 147 -23.40 -30.75 30.04
C LYS A 147 -23.14 -30.07 31.39
N GLN A 148 -23.73 -30.54 32.49
CA GLN A 148 -23.37 -30.08 33.83
C GLN A 148 -21.92 -30.48 34.15
N LEU A 149 -21.15 -29.54 34.69
CA LEU A 149 -19.80 -29.81 35.17
C LEU A 149 -19.86 -30.33 36.59
N LEU A 150 -19.14 -31.41 36.85
CA LEU A 150 -18.96 -31.97 38.18
C LEU A 150 -17.48 -31.95 38.52
N ASN A 151 -17.12 -31.38 39.67
CA ASN A 151 -15.78 -31.57 40.22
C ASN A 151 -15.61 -33.02 40.73
N GLU A 152 -14.38 -33.45 41.02
CA GLU A 152 -14.11 -34.83 41.46
C GLU A 152 -14.90 -35.22 42.73
N LYS A 153 -15.18 -34.27 43.63
CA LYS A 153 -15.98 -34.51 44.84
C LYS A 153 -17.45 -34.67 44.51
N GLU A 154 -18.01 -33.76 43.71
CA GLU A 154 -19.41 -33.79 43.25
C GLU A 154 -19.70 -35.03 42.39
N TYR A 155 -18.73 -35.47 41.57
CA TYR A 155 -18.85 -36.71 40.81
C TYR A 155 -18.96 -37.91 41.75
N ARG A 156 -18.10 -38.01 42.78
CA ARG A 156 -18.21 -39.09 43.77
C ARG A 156 -19.50 -39.03 44.56
N GLU A 157 -19.91 -37.84 45.02
CA GLU A 157 -21.19 -37.66 45.72
C GLU A 157 -22.39 -38.06 44.85
N ALA A 158 -22.33 -37.79 43.53
CA ALA A 158 -23.36 -38.21 42.59
C ALA A 158 -23.34 -39.73 42.33
N VAL A 159 -22.17 -40.33 42.18
CA VAL A 159 -22.01 -41.79 42.03
C VAL A 159 -22.47 -42.53 43.29
N ASP A 160 -22.12 -42.04 44.48
CA ASP A 160 -22.53 -42.62 45.76
C ASP A 160 -24.06 -42.53 45.96
N LYS A 161 -24.69 -41.45 45.45
CA LYS A 161 -26.12 -41.19 45.63
C LYS A 161 -27.01 -41.90 44.62
N TYR A 162 -26.60 -41.95 43.35
CA TYR A 162 -27.43 -42.46 42.25
C TYR A 162 -26.94 -43.80 41.69
N GLY A 163 -25.68 -44.19 41.95
CA GLY A 163 -25.03 -45.38 41.40
C GLY A 163 -24.26 -45.08 40.10
N ASP A 164 -23.18 -45.81 39.85
CA ASP A 164 -22.24 -45.55 38.72
C ASP A 164 -22.89 -45.72 37.33
N GLU A 165 -23.90 -46.58 37.20
CA GLU A 165 -24.60 -46.81 35.93
C GLU A 165 -25.80 -45.86 35.70
N SER A 166 -26.16 -45.07 36.70
CA SER A 166 -27.38 -44.24 36.66
C SER A 166 -27.25 -42.98 35.81
N PHE A 167 -26.03 -42.52 35.52
CA PHE A 167 -25.72 -41.43 34.60
C PHE A 167 -24.34 -41.67 33.97
N VAL A 168 -24.07 -41.08 32.81
CA VAL A 168 -22.77 -41.16 32.13
C VAL A 168 -22.11 -39.78 32.22
N ALA A 169 -20.94 -39.72 32.87
CA ALA A 169 -20.11 -38.53 32.88
C ALA A 169 -18.66 -38.88 32.54
N GLY A 170 -18.04 -38.04 31.71
CA GLY A 170 -16.68 -38.24 31.20
C GLY A 170 -15.81 -37.02 31.38
N MET A 171 -14.53 -37.13 31.03
CA MET A 171 -13.59 -36.01 30.98
C MET A 171 -12.62 -36.14 29.81
N GLY A 172 -11.93 -35.06 29.46
CA GLY A 172 -10.98 -35.02 28.35
C GLY A 172 -11.66 -34.80 27.00
N ALA A 173 -10.89 -35.02 25.92
CA ALA A 173 -11.37 -34.82 24.55
C ALA A 173 -12.37 -35.89 24.10
N GLU A 174 -12.34 -37.09 24.68
CA GLU A 174 -13.30 -38.19 24.41
C GLU A 174 -14.72 -37.75 24.74
N ALA A 175 -14.95 -37.25 25.96
CA ALA A 175 -16.26 -36.78 26.38
C ALA A 175 -16.80 -35.62 25.52
N ILE A 176 -15.90 -34.75 25.02
CA ILE A 176 -16.27 -33.68 24.10
C ILE A 176 -16.60 -34.22 22.70
N GLN A 177 -15.87 -35.24 22.24
CA GLN A 177 -16.14 -35.89 20.96
C GLN A 177 -17.51 -36.57 20.96
N ASP A 178 -17.85 -37.29 22.03
CA ASP A 178 -19.16 -37.94 22.19
C ASP A 178 -20.28 -36.89 22.15
N LEU A 179 -20.13 -35.81 22.91
CA LEU A 179 -21.09 -34.69 22.91
C LEU A 179 -21.21 -33.99 21.55
N LEU A 180 -20.17 -33.96 20.73
CA LEU A 180 -20.21 -33.39 19.38
C LEU A 180 -20.90 -34.35 18.40
N SER A 181 -20.74 -35.66 18.58
CA SER A 181 -21.35 -36.69 17.71
C SER A 181 -22.87 -36.78 17.85
N GLU A 182 -23.41 -36.40 19.01
CA GLU A 182 -24.85 -36.38 19.27
C GLU A 182 -25.56 -35.13 18.74
N ILE A 183 -24.83 -34.11 18.26
CA ILE A 183 -25.42 -32.86 17.79
C ILE A 183 -26.04 -33.07 16.42
N ASP A 184 -27.36 -32.99 16.35
CA ASP A 184 -28.07 -32.85 15.09
C ASP A 184 -28.10 -31.37 14.65
N LEU A 185 -27.43 -31.09 13.52
CA LEU A 185 -27.32 -29.76 12.95
C LEU A 185 -28.64 -29.26 12.35
N GLU A 186 -29.53 -30.14 11.89
CA GLU A 186 -30.80 -29.74 11.28
C GLU A 186 -31.81 -29.28 12.33
N SER A 187 -32.04 -30.11 13.36
CA SER A 187 -32.92 -29.73 14.48
C SER A 187 -32.37 -28.51 15.22
N GLY A 188 -31.07 -28.49 15.53
CA GLY A 188 -30.44 -27.36 16.20
C GLY A 188 -30.55 -26.04 15.42
N SER A 189 -30.51 -26.08 14.08
CA SER A 189 -30.73 -24.88 13.27
C SER A 189 -32.18 -24.38 13.32
N LYS A 190 -33.17 -25.28 13.33
CA LYS A 190 -34.60 -24.90 13.40
C LYS A 190 -34.93 -24.26 14.75
N GLU A 191 -34.49 -24.89 15.84
CA GLU A 191 -34.69 -24.39 17.21
C GLU A 191 -34.07 -23.00 17.39
N LEU A 192 -32.82 -22.80 16.94
CA LEU A 192 -32.15 -21.50 17.07
C LEU A 192 -32.82 -20.40 16.22
N LYS A 193 -33.42 -20.73 15.06
CA LYS A 193 -34.19 -19.78 14.24
C LYS A 193 -35.49 -19.38 14.92
N GLU A 194 -36.18 -20.31 15.58
CA GLU A 194 -37.39 -20.02 16.36
C GLU A 194 -37.06 -19.18 17.61
N GLU A 195 -36.01 -19.55 18.34
CA GLU A 195 -35.56 -18.81 19.52
C GLU A 195 -35.11 -17.38 19.17
N LEU A 196 -34.54 -17.20 17.97
CA LEU A 196 -34.14 -15.89 17.45
C LEU A 196 -35.33 -14.94 17.28
N LYS A 197 -36.50 -15.44 16.86
CA LYS A 197 -37.71 -14.62 16.70
C LYS A 197 -38.23 -14.08 18.03
N GLN A 198 -38.05 -14.82 19.12
CA GLN A 198 -38.55 -14.46 20.44
C GLN A 198 -37.55 -13.66 21.29
N SER A 199 -36.26 -13.66 20.92
CA SER A 199 -35.18 -13.14 21.78
C SER A 199 -34.76 -11.70 21.43
N THR A 200 -34.56 -10.86 22.44
CA THR A 200 -34.06 -9.47 22.31
C THR A 200 -32.72 -9.25 23.05
N GLY A 201 -32.04 -8.14 22.75
CA GLY A 201 -30.81 -7.71 23.44
C GLY A 201 -29.61 -8.65 23.28
N GLN A 202 -28.87 -8.88 24.37
CA GLN A 202 -27.65 -9.72 24.37
C GLN A 202 -27.92 -11.19 24.05
N LYS A 203 -29.10 -11.71 24.43
CA LYS A 203 -29.49 -13.09 24.13
C LYS A 203 -29.57 -13.31 22.62
N LYS A 204 -30.19 -12.35 21.90
CA LYS A 204 -30.26 -12.33 20.43
C LYS A 204 -28.87 -12.42 19.78
N VAL A 205 -27.91 -11.62 20.25
CA VAL A 205 -26.52 -11.62 19.72
C VAL A 205 -25.82 -12.96 19.92
N ARG A 206 -26.01 -13.62 21.07
CA ARG A 206 -25.44 -14.95 21.33
C ARG A 206 -26.05 -16.01 20.41
N ILE A 207 -27.38 -16.01 20.25
CA ILE A 207 -28.09 -16.93 19.35
C ILE A 207 -27.62 -16.75 17.91
N ILE A 208 -27.50 -15.52 17.41
CA ILE A 208 -26.98 -15.22 16.06
C ILE A 208 -25.61 -15.86 15.84
N ARG A 209 -24.68 -15.66 16.77
CA ARG A 209 -23.31 -16.22 16.65
C ARG A 209 -23.30 -17.74 16.68
N ARG A 210 -24.19 -18.35 17.45
CA ARG A 210 -24.32 -19.81 17.53
C ARG A 210 -24.95 -20.37 16.26
N LEU A 211 -26.03 -19.75 15.78
CA LEU A 211 -26.70 -20.08 14.54
C LEU A 211 -25.75 -19.98 13.34
N GLU A 212 -24.90 -18.95 13.29
CA GLU A 212 -23.88 -18.82 12.24
C GLU A 212 -22.94 -20.03 12.17
N VAL A 213 -22.48 -20.53 13.32
CA VAL A 213 -21.59 -21.70 13.37
C VAL A 213 -22.34 -22.97 12.95
N VAL A 214 -23.56 -23.18 13.44
CA VAL A 214 -24.37 -24.35 13.10
C VAL A 214 -24.70 -24.39 11.59
N GLU A 215 -25.15 -23.27 11.03
CA GLU A 215 -25.41 -23.14 9.59
C GLU A 215 -24.13 -23.31 8.76
N SER A 216 -22.97 -22.86 9.25
CA SER A 216 -21.69 -23.07 8.56
C SER A 216 -21.31 -24.55 8.47
N PHE A 217 -21.50 -25.33 9.55
CA PHE A 217 -21.28 -26.78 9.52
C PHE A 217 -22.30 -27.49 8.62
N ARG A 218 -23.57 -27.08 8.69
CA ARG A 218 -24.65 -27.63 7.85
C ARG A 218 -24.38 -27.42 6.35
N LYS A 219 -24.02 -26.20 5.95
CA LYS A 219 -23.76 -25.84 4.54
C LYS A 219 -22.46 -26.45 4.00
N SER A 220 -21.44 -26.60 4.84
CA SER A 220 -20.13 -27.14 4.42
C SER A 220 -20.10 -28.66 4.30
N GLY A 221 -21.07 -29.37 4.89
CA GLY A 221 -21.05 -30.82 4.99
C GLY A 221 -19.96 -31.37 5.92
N ASN A 222 -19.30 -30.49 6.70
CA ASN A 222 -18.32 -30.88 7.68
C ASN A 222 -19.00 -31.48 8.93
N ASP A 223 -18.41 -32.53 9.49
CA ASP A 223 -18.85 -33.06 10.77
C ASP A 223 -18.18 -32.31 11.94
N PRO A 224 -18.94 -31.78 12.93
CA PRO A 224 -18.40 -31.17 14.14
C PRO A 224 -17.36 -32.03 14.88
N GLN A 225 -17.47 -33.36 14.81
CA GLN A 225 -16.55 -34.28 15.47
C GLN A 225 -15.12 -34.16 14.95
N TRP A 226 -14.91 -33.71 13.71
CA TRP A 226 -13.59 -33.56 13.10
C TRP A 226 -12.74 -32.43 13.73
N MET A 227 -13.32 -31.63 14.63
CA MET A 227 -12.55 -30.70 15.46
C MET A 227 -11.72 -31.43 16.55
N VAL A 228 -12.02 -32.71 16.82
CA VAL A 228 -11.23 -33.61 17.66
C VAL A 228 -10.36 -34.49 16.77
N ILE A 229 -9.07 -34.50 17.04
CA ILE A 229 -8.04 -35.17 16.23
C ILE A 229 -7.80 -36.58 16.79
N ASN A 230 -8.00 -37.58 15.93
CA ASN A 230 -7.65 -38.98 16.20
C ASN A 230 -6.33 -39.39 15.52
N VAL A 231 -6.01 -38.76 14.38
CA VAL A 231 -4.83 -39.06 13.56
C VAL A 231 -4.12 -37.76 13.22
N ILE A 232 -2.80 -37.71 13.44
CA ILE A 232 -1.99 -36.53 13.11
C ILE A 232 -1.18 -36.77 11.85
N PRO A 233 -1.30 -35.92 10.80
CA PRO A 233 -0.41 -36.01 9.64
C PRO A 233 1.02 -35.55 9.98
N VAL A 234 1.99 -36.26 9.42
CA VAL A 234 3.43 -35.95 9.54
C VAL A 234 3.93 -35.38 8.23
N ILE A 235 4.40 -34.14 8.27
CA ILE A 235 4.95 -33.43 7.13
C ILE A 235 6.16 -34.19 6.53
N PRO A 236 6.36 -34.17 5.20
CA PRO A 236 7.49 -34.80 4.54
C PRO A 236 8.85 -34.33 5.09
N PRO A 237 9.87 -35.21 5.18
CA PRO A 237 11.16 -34.92 5.81
C PRO A 237 11.95 -33.79 5.15
N ASP A 238 11.85 -33.62 3.83
CA ASP A 238 12.58 -32.56 3.11
C ASP A 238 12.05 -31.15 3.42
N LEU A 239 10.83 -31.04 3.97
CA LEU A 239 10.27 -29.79 4.48
C LEU A 239 10.65 -29.50 5.95
N ARG A 240 11.29 -30.47 6.62
CA ARG A 240 11.83 -30.38 7.98
C ARG A 240 13.24 -30.98 8.07
N PRO A 241 14.18 -30.46 7.26
CA PRO A 241 15.47 -31.09 7.05
C PRO A 241 16.32 -31.12 8.32
N MET A 242 17.30 -32.02 8.32
CA MET A 242 18.44 -31.99 9.23
C MET A 242 19.69 -31.77 8.39
N VAL A 243 20.43 -30.70 8.69
CA VAL A 243 21.61 -30.30 7.92
C VAL A 243 22.84 -30.57 8.75
N GLN A 244 23.85 -31.20 8.15
CA GLN A 244 25.13 -31.39 8.79
C GLN A 244 25.92 -30.08 8.74
N LEU A 245 26.36 -29.60 9.91
CA LEU A 245 27.23 -28.44 10.05
C LEU A 245 28.70 -28.89 10.08
N ASP A 246 29.59 -27.93 9.83
CA ASP A 246 31.03 -28.11 10.01
C ASP A 246 31.32 -28.56 11.45
N GLY A 247 32.09 -29.64 11.60
CA GLY A 247 32.35 -30.28 12.90
C GLY A 247 31.42 -31.46 13.25
N GLY A 248 30.65 -31.97 12.29
CA GLY A 248 29.87 -33.22 12.45
C GLY A 248 28.60 -33.09 13.32
N ARG A 249 28.23 -31.86 13.69
CA ARG A 249 26.98 -31.55 14.38
C ARG A 249 25.82 -31.49 13.38
N PHE A 250 24.61 -31.78 13.84
CA PHE A 250 23.40 -31.66 13.03
C PHE A 250 22.55 -30.49 13.51
N ALA A 251 22.17 -29.61 12.59
CA ALA A 251 21.12 -28.63 12.81
C ALA A 251 19.78 -29.25 12.41
N THR A 252 18.86 -29.34 13.35
CA THR A 252 17.53 -29.94 13.14
C THR A 252 16.45 -28.87 13.15
N SER A 253 15.43 -29.02 12.28
CA SER A 253 14.21 -28.22 12.37
C SER A 253 13.50 -28.45 13.72
N ASP A 254 12.98 -27.36 14.32
CA ASP A 254 12.22 -27.38 15.58
C ASP A 254 11.00 -28.32 15.52
N LEU A 255 10.40 -28.49 14.33
CA LEU A 255 9.28 -29.41 14.12
C LEU A 255 9.64 -30.86 14.46
N ASN A 256 10.87 -31.29 14.18
CA ASN A 256 11.29 -32.65 14.48
C ASN A 256 11.25 -32.89 16.01
N ASP A 257 11.64 -31.92 16.82
CA ASP A 257 11.59 -32.04 18.27
C ASP A 257 10.16 -32.04 18.81
N LEU A 258 9.27 -31.24 18.22
CA LEU A 258 7.84 -31.24 18.55
C LEU A 258 7.17 -32.58 18.18
N TYR A 259 7.40 -33.11 16.97
CA TYR A 259 6.92 -34.43 16.57
C TYR A 259 7.46 -35.54 17.48
N ARG A 260 8.75 -35.49 17.85
CA ARG A 260 9.35 -36.45 18.78
C ARG A 260 8.66 -36.45 20.14
N ARG A 261 8.33 -35.28 20.67
CA ARG A 261 7.58 -35.16 21.94
C ARG A 261 6.21 -35.83 21.83
N VAL A 262 5.47 -35.58 20.75
CA VAL A 262 4.15 -36.20 20.51
C VAL A 262 4.28 -37.72 20.44
N ILE A 263 5.20 -38.26 19.62
CA ILE A 263 5.40 -39.71 19.47
C ILE A 263 5.80 -40.36 20.79
N ASN A 264 6.71 -39.74 21.56
CA ASN A 264 7.14 -40.26 22.86
C ASN A 264 5.98 -40.34 23.86
N ARG A 265 5.15 -39.29 23.94
CA ARG A 265 3.96 -39.26 24.81
C ARG A 265 2.92 -40.28 24.37
N ASN A 266 2.68 -40.37 23.07
CA ASN A 266 1.72 -41.31 22.50
C ASN A 266 2.12 -42.77 22.77
N ASN A 267 3.38 -43.13 22.53
CA ASN A 267 3.90 -44.47 22.79
C ASN A 267 3.90 -44.82 24.27
N ARG A 268 4.17 -43.84 25.15
CA ARG A 268 4.09 -44.01 26.59
C ARG A 268 2.64 -44.25 27.03
N LEU A 269 1.68 -43.50 26.49
CA LEU A 269 0.26 -43.68 26.77
C LEU A 269 -0.24 -45.06 26.29
N LYS A 270 0.09 -45.50 25.07
CA LYS A 270 -0.26 -46.85 24.58
C LYS A 270 0.22 -47.93 25.55
N LYS A 271 1.50 -47.88 25.95
CA LYS A 271 2.06 -48.84 26.92
C LYS A 271 1.34 -48.81 28.27
N LEU A 272 0.93 -47.65 28.75
CA LEU A 272 0.21 -47.53 30.03
C LEU A 272 -1.20 -48.12 29.95
N LEU A 273 -1.88 -47.94 28.82
CA LEU A 273 -3.20 -48.54 28.56
C LEU A 273 -3.08 -50.07 28.45
N ASP A 274 -2.09 -50.57 27.71
CA ASP A 274 -1.85 -52.02 27.55
C ASP A 274 -1.52 -52.71 28.89
N LEU A 275 -0.87 -52.00 29.81
CA LEU A 275 -0.52 -52.50 31.14
C LEU A 275 -1.65 -52.36 32.18
N GLY A 276 -2.79 -51.74 31.83
CA GLY A 276 -3.88 -51.49 32.77
C GLY A 276 -3.52 -50.54 33.92
N ALA A 277 -2.76 -49.48 33.63
CA ALA A 277 -2.32 -48.53 34.65
C ALA A 277 -3.50 -47.76 35.29
N PRO A 278 -3.39 -47.32 36.56
CA PRO A 278 -4.44 -46.55 37.23
C PRO A 278 -4.85 -45.27 36.50
N ASP A 279 -6.14 -44.92 36.58
CA ASP A 279 -6.74 -43.78 35.86
C ASP A 279 -6.05 -42.44 36.10
N ILE A 280 -5.56 -42.18 37.31
CA ILE A 280 -4.86 -40.91 37.63
C ILE A 280 -3.62 -40.74 36.73
N ILE A 281 -2.87 -41.82 36.51
CA ILE A 281 -1.66 -41.81 35.67
C ILE A 281 -2.06 -41.69 34.20
N VAL A 282 -3.08 -42.42 33.77
CA VAL A 282 -3.60 -42.39 32.40
C VAL A 282 -4.12 -40.98 32.05
N ARG A 283 -4.91 -40.35 32.93
CA ARG A 283 -5.42 -38.97 32.77
C ARG A 283 -4.29 -37.96 32.67
N ASN A 284 -3.27 -38.08 33.52
CA ASN A 284 -2.11 -37.20 33.44
C ASN A 284 -1.36 -37.38 32.11
N GLU A 285 -1.15 -38.60 31.63
CA GLU A 285 -0.46 -38.82 30.35
C GLU A 285 -1.33 -38.40 29.15
N LYS A 286 -2.66 -38.59 29.18
CA LYS A 286 -3.61 -38.01 28.20
C LYS A 286 -3.50 -36.48 28.17
N ARG A 287 -3.45 -35.81 29.33
CA ARG A 287 -3.22 -34.35 29.44
C ARG A 287 -1.87 -33.94 28.83
N MET A 288 -0.80 -34.67 29.12
CA MET A 288 0.53 -34.39 28.56
C MET A 288 0.58 -34.60 27.05
N LEU A 289 -0.17 -35.58 26.51
CA LEU A 289 -0.31 -35.79 25.07
C LEU A 289 -1.06 -34.61 24.43
N GLN A 290 -2.18 -34.16 25.01
CA GLN A 290 -2.90 -32.96 24.56
C GLN A 290 -1.97 -31.74 24.51
N GLU A 291 -1.20 -31.49 25.57
CA GLU A 291 -0.22 -30.38 25.61
C GLU A 291 0.88 -30.49 24.54
N ALA A 292 1.36 -31.70 24.28
CA ALA A 292 2.38 -31.94 23.26
C ALA A 292 1.86 -31.66 21.85
N VAL A 293 0.61 -32.04 21.57
CA VAL A 293 -0.06 -31.77 20.29
C VAL A 293 -0.40 -30.29 20.15
N ASP A 294 -0.88 -29.64 21.21
CA ASP A 294 -1.11 -28.19 21.24
C ASP A 294 0.17 -27.42 20.87
N ALA A 295 1.31 -27.81 21.46
CA ALA A 295 2.61 -27.20 21.20
C ALA A 295 3.13 -27.47 19.76
N LEU A 296 2.80 -28.62 19.17
CA LEU A 296 3.12 -28.92 17.77
C LEU A 296 2.34 -28.01 16.81
N ILE A 297 1.04 -27.80 17.07
CA ILE A 297 0.16 -27.01 16.21
C ILE A 297 0.40 -25.50 16.40
N ASP A 298 0.33 -24.99 17.63
CA ASP A 298 0.48 -23.56 17.95
C ASP A 298 1.15 -23.36 19.33
N ASN A 299 2.49 -23.28 19.33
CA ASN A 299 3.27 -23.18 20.56
C ASN A 299 3.05 -21.84 21.28
N GLY A 300 2.74 -21.89 22.58
CA GLY A 300 2.55 -20.71 23.42
C GLY A 300 1.11 -20.17 23.48
N ARG A 301 0.14 -20.79 22.79
CA ARG A 301 -1.25 -20.29 22.77
C ARG A 301 -2.03 -20.53 24.07
N ARG A 302 -1.77 -21.66 24.75
CA ARG A 302 -2.42 -21.99 26.03
C ARG A 302 -1.64 -21.45 27.24
N GLY A 303 -0.31 -21.52 27.18
CA GLY A 303 0.56 -21.26 28.32
C GLY A 303 1.99 -20.96 27.90
N ARG A 304 2.97 -21.24 28.77
CA ARG A 304 4.38 -20.96 28.47
C ARG A 304 4.83 -21.76 27.25
N PRO A 305 5.52 -21.11 26.28
CA PRO A 305 6.00 -21.80 25.10
C PRO A 305 7.04 -22.84 25.48
N VAL A 306 6.99 -23.98 24.80
CA VAL A 306 8.02 -25.01 24.93
C VAL A 306 9.33 -24.47 24.34
N THR A 307 10.39 -24.45 25.16
CA THR A 307 11.71 -23.98 24.76
C THR A 307 12.64 -25.12 24.38
N GLY A 308 13.56 -24.83 23.45
CA GLY A 308 14.66 -25.71 23.09
C GLY A 308 15.89 -25.50 23.99
N PRO A 309 17.02 -26.17 23.69
CA PRO A 309 18.24 -26.12 24.51
C PRO A 309 18.82 -24.70 24.72
N GLY A 310 18.61 -23.79 23.77
CA GLY A 310 19.04 -22.39 23.86
C GLY A 310 18.04 -21.46 24.55
N ASN A 311 17.10 -21.98 25.33
CA ASN A 311 15.98 -21.26 25.97
C ASN A 311 15.10 -20.42 25.01
N ARG A 312 15.23 -20.64 23.69
CA ARG A 312 14.35 -20.05 22.68
C ARG A 312 13.08 -20.89 22.51
N PRO A 313 11.91 -20.27 22.32
CA PRO A 313 10.69 -20.98 21.91
C PRO A 313 10.91 -21.78 20.63
N LEU A 314 10.42 -23.03 20.60
CA LEU A 314 10.40 -23.84 19.37
C LEU A 314 9.33 -23.31 18.41
N LYS A 315 9.67 -23.23 17.11
CA LYS A 315 8.71 -22.85 16.07
C LYS A 315 7.73 -23.99 15.77
N SER A 316 6.43 -23.71 15.91
CA SER A 316 5.33 -24.63 15.61
C SER A 316 4.87 -24.55 14.15
N LEU A 317 3.90 -25.40 13.77
CA LEU A 317 3.27 -25.35 12.44
C LEU A 317 2.61 -24.00 12.16
N SER A 318 1.92 -23.43 13.15
CA SER A 318 1.30 -22.11 13.04
C SER A 318 2.34 -21.01 12.82
N ASP A 319 3.49 -21.07 13.52
CA ASP A 319 4.57 -20.09 13.38
C ASP A 319 5.23 -20.11 12.00
N MET A 320 5.19 -21.25 11.30
CA MET A 320 5.67 -21.34 9.92
C MET A 320 4.75 -20.62 8.92
N LEU A 321 3.48 -20.45 9.27
CA LEU A 321 2.49 -19.79 8.42
C LEU A 321 2.36 -18.30 8.76
N LYS A 322 2.32 -17.96 10.06
CA LYS A 322 2.02 -16.61 10.55
C LYS A 322 3.25 -15.71 10.69
N GLY A 323 3.03 -14.40 10.70
CA GLY A 323 4.06 -13.39 10.99
C GLY A 323 4.90 -12.98 9.77
N LYS A 324 5.85 -12.06 9.98
CA LYS A 324 6.71 -11.52 8.90
C LYS A 324 7.62 -12.59 8.27
N GLN A 325 8.11 -13.54 9.07
CA GLN A 325 8.91 -14.68 8.61
C GLN A 325 8.06 -15.89 8.17
N GLY A 326 6.72 -15.77 8.22
CA GLY A 326 5.82 -16.83 7.81
C GLY A 326 5.78 -17.01 6.29
N ARG A 327 5.37 -18.20 5.83
CA ARG A 327 5.37 -18.57 4.41
C ARG A 327 4.59 -17.59 3.52
N PHE A 328 3.40 -17.15 3.94
CA PHE A 328 2.56 -16.24 3.15
C PHE A 328 3.28 -14.94 2.81
N ARG A 329 4.06 -14.37 3.73
CA ARG A 329 4.70 -13.06 3.54
C ARG A 329 6.12 -13.18 3.01
N GLN A 330 6.96 -14.05 3.59
CA GLN A 330 8.38 -14.08 3.26
C GLN A 330 8.70 -14.84 1.98
N ASN A 331 7.97 -15.92 1.68
CA ASN A 331 8.36 -16.87 0.62
C ASN A 331 7.42 -16.85 -0.58
N LEU A 332 6.13 -16.55 -0.38
CA LEU A 332 5.14 -16.54 -1.46
C LEU A 332 5.12 -15.19 -2.17
N LEU A 333 5.09 -14.08 -1.43
CA LEU A 333 5.08 -12.72 -1.98
C LEU A 333 6.49 -12.14 -2.20
N GLY A 334 7.43 -12.43 -1.30
CA GLY A 334 8.84 -12.08 -1.46
C GLY A 334 9.65 -13.26 -1.99
N LYS A 335 10.42 -13.09 -3.07
CA LYS A 335 11.32 -14.13 -3.58
C LYS A 335 12.66 -13.54 -3.98
N ARG A 336 13.72 -14.34 -3.81
CA ARG A 336 15.01 -14.04 -4.44
C ARG A 336 14.92 -14.45 -5.91
N VAL A 337 15.54 -13.66 -6.78
CA VAL A 337 15.54 -13.87 -8.23
C VAL A 337 16.97 -14.04 -8.72
N ASP A 338 17.17 -14.92 -9.70
CA ASP A 338 18.51 -15.35 -10.13
C ASP A 338 19.18 -14.34 -11.07
N TYR A 339 18.48 -13.89 -12.12
CA TYR A 339 19.00 -12.96 -13.12
C TYR A 339 18.90 -11.50 -12.65
N SER A 340 19.64 -11.20 -11.58
CA SER A 340 19.71 -9.85 -11.01
C SER A 340 21.10 -9.48 -10.51
N GLY A 341 21.40 -8.19 -10.54
CA GLY A 341 22.64 -7.60 -10.04
C GLY A 341 22.37 -6.30 -9.28
N ARG A 342 23.34 -5.79 -8.53
CA ARG A 342 23.25 -4.49 -7.86
C ARG A 342 24.60 -3.79 -7.91
N SER A 343 24.59 -2.48 -8.17
CA SER A 343 25.77 -1.63 -7.99
C SER A 343 25.37 -0.21 -7.60
N VAL A 344 26.37 0.59 -7.25
CA VAL A 344 26.25 2.02 -7.00
C VAL A 344 25.91 2.74 -8.32
N ILE A 345 25.05 3.75 -8.25
CA ILE A 345 24.71 4.59 -9.39
C ILE A 345 25.60 5.83 -9.48
N VAL A 346 25.91 6.24 -10.70
CA VAL A 346 26.58 7.50 -11.03
C VAL A 346 25.82 8.21 -12.15
N VAL A 347 26.04 9.51 -12.28
CA VAL A 347 25.36 10.30 -13.32
C VAL A 347 25.90 9.96 -14.72
N GLY A 348 25.00 9.80 -15.68
CA GLY A 348 25.32 9.67 -17.11
C GLY A 348 24.63 10.76 -17.93
N PRO A 349 25.14 12.00 -17.97
CA PRO A 349 24.49 13.12 -18.64
C PRO A 349 24.40 12.96 -20.17
N GLU A 350 25.31 12.18 -20.77
CA GLU A 350 25.37 11.88 -22.19
C GLU A 350 24.29 10.89 -22.68
N LEU A 351 23.70 10.13 -21.75
CA LEU A 351 22.71 9.10 -22.07
C LEU A 351 21.42 9.73 -22.58
N LYS A 352 20.70 9.02 -23.45
CA LYS A 352 19.30 9.34 -23.78
C LYS A 352 18.36 8.89 -22.67
N MET A 353 17.17 9.47 -22.61
CA MET A 353 16.21 9.19 -21.55
C MET A 353 15.83 7.70 -21.39
N TYR A 354 15.87 6.92 -22.48
CA TYR A 354 15.56 5.48 -22.48
C TYR A 354 16.78 4.58 -22.22
N GLN A 355 17.99 5.14 -22.07
CA GLN A 355 19.23 4.37 -21.96
C GLN A 355 19.76 4.33 -20.52
N CYS A 356 20.45 3.24 -20.16
CA CYS A 356 21.25 3.16 -18.94
C CYS A 356 22.64 2.56 -19.22
N GLY A 357 23.65 2.95 -18.45
CA GLY A 357 24.98 2.36 -18.56
C GLY A 357 25.13 1.17 -17.64
N LEU A 358 25.36 -0.03 -18.19
CA LEU A 358 25.68 -1.23 -17.42
C LEU A 358 27.19 -1.55 -17.45
N PRO A 359 27.80 -1.80 -16.27
CA PRO A 359 29.17 -2.30 -16.18
C PRO A 359 29.38 -3.57 -16.99
N LYS A 360 30.48 -3.62 -17.76
CA LYS A 360 30.88 -4.80 -18.54
C LYS A 360 30.94 -6.10 -17.72
N GLU A 361 31.54 -6.06 -16.52
CA GLU A 361 31.62 -7.20 -15.59
C GLU A 361 30.23 -7.68 -15.10
N MET A 362 29.26 -6.77 -14.98
CA MET A 362 27.90 -7.13 -14.57
C MET A 362 27.10 -7.70 -15.75
N ALA A 363 27.20 -7.07 -16.92
CA ALA A 363 26.50 -7.48 -18.12
C ALA A 363 26.89 -8.91 -18.55
N ILE A 364 28.18 -9.25 -18.52
CA ILE A 364 28.64 -10.59 -18.93
C ILE A 364 28.05 -11.72 -18.06
N GLU A 365 27.86 -11.50 -16.76
CA GLU A 365 27.25 -12.50 -15.86
C GLU A 365 25.72 -12.56 -16.00
N LEU A 366 25.04 -11.41 -16.16
CA LEU A 366 23.59 -11.35 -16.37
C LEU A 366 23.18 -12.03 -17.69
N PHE A 367 23.89 -11.73 -18.77
CA PHE A 367 23.58 -12.20 -20.12
C PHE A 367 24.30 -13.50 -20.49
N LYS A 368 24.98 -14.15 -19.53
CA LYS A 368 25.84 -15.32 -19.74
C LYS A 368 25.21 -16.42 -20.59
N PRO A 369 23.95 -16.87 -20.38
CA PRO A 369 23.37 -17.93 -21.21
C PRO A 369 23.14 -17.49 -22.66
N PHE A 370 22.78 -16.22 -22.89
CA PHE A 370 22.51 -15.66 -24.21
C PHE A 370 23.81 -15.51 -25.01
N VAL A 371 24.86 -14.99 -24.37
CA VAL A 371 26.20 -14.92 -24.94
C VAL A 371 26.73 -16.31 -25.30
N MET A 372 26.58 -17.29 -24.41
CA MET A 372 26.99 -18.66 -24.69
C MET A 372 26.23 -19.31 -25.86
N LYS A 373 24.93 -19.02 -25.99
CA LYS A 373 24.10 -19.49 -27.12
C LYS A 373 24.59 -18.88 -28.43
N LYS A 374 24.80 -17.55 -28.44
CA LYS A 374 25.21 -16.79 -29.61
C LYS A 374 26.61 -17.18 -30.10
N LEU A 375 27.58 -17.34 -29.18
CA LEU A 375 28.93 -17.86 -29.50
C LEU A 375 28.92 -19.24 -30.20
N VAL A 376 27.97 -20.11 -29.85
CA VAL A 376 27.82 -21.42 -30.50
C VAL A 376 27.13 -21.28 -31.86
N GLN A 377 26.12 -20.40 -31.95
CA GLN A 377 25.38 -20.13 -33.19
C GLN A 377 26.27 -19.51 -34.27
N ASP A 378 27.16 -18.59 -33.90
CA ASP A 378 28.08 -17.91 -34.82
C ASP A 378 29.34 -18.75 -35.14
N GLY A 379 29.45 -19.97 -34.60
CA GLY A 379 30.55 -20.89 -34.86
C GLY A 379 31.88 -20.57 -34.16
N ILE A 380 31.94 -19.51 -33.34
CA ILE A 380 33.11 -19.12 -32.54
C ILE A 380 33.45 -20.20 -31.50
N ALA A 381 32.43 -20.86 -30.95
CA ALA A 381 32.58 -21.96 -30.01
C ALA A 381 31.92 -23.25 -30.52
N HIS A 382 32.64 -24.38 -30.49
CA HIS A 382 32.10 -25.66 -30.98
C HIS A 382 30.99 -26.26 -30.09
N ASN A 383 30.94 -25.93 -28.80
CA ASN A 383 29.94 -26.43 -27.86
C ASN A 383 29.79 -25.52 -26.63
N ILE A 384 28.71 -25.73 -25.86
CA ILE A 384 28.38 -24.95 -24.66
C ILE A 384 29.51 -24.95 -23.62
N LYS A 385 30.26 -26.06 -23.46
CA LYS A 385 31.38 -26.11 -22.52
C LYS A 385 32.55 -25.23 -22.97
N SER A 386 32.83 -25.21 -24.28
CA SER A 386 33.83 -24.32 -24.88
C SER A 386 33.40 -22.86 -24.72
N ALA A 387 32.14 -22.54 -25.07
CA ALA A 387 31.58 -21.20 -24.91
C ALA A 387 31.67 -20.74 -23.44
N LYS A 388 31.29 -21.60 -22.49
CA LYS A 388 31.43 -21.32 -21.06
C LYS A 388 32.87 -20.99 -20.67
N ARG A 389 33.84 -21.76 -21.15
CA ARG A 389 35.27 -21.52 -20.88
C ARG A 389 35.75 -20.20 -21.49
N MET A 390 35.27 -19.83 -22.68
CA MET A 390 35.61 -18.56 -23.34
C MET A 390 35.07 -17.36 -22.55
N VAL A 391 33.83 -17.46 -22.06
CA VAL A 391 33.20 -16.43 -21.21
C VAL A 391 33.89 -16.33 -19.84
N GLU A 392 34.18 -17.46 -19.18
CA GLU A 392 34.88 -17.46 -17.88
C GLU A 392 36.33 -16.92 -17.96
N ARG A 393 36.98 -17.07 -19.12
CA ARG A 393 38.31 -16.50 -19.38
C ARG A 393 38.26 -15.08 -19.94
N VAL A 394 37.08 -14.55 -20.20
CA VAL A 394 36.85 -13.20 -20.73
C VAL A 394 37.68 -12.93 -21.99
N LEU A 395 37.57 -13.83 -22.98
CA LEU A 395 38.27 -13.63 -24.26
C LEU A 395 37.73 -12.41 -25.02
N PRO A 396 38.55 -11.70 -25.81
CA PRO A 396 38.12 -10.49 -26.51
C PRO A 396 36.88 -10.65 -27.40
N GLN A 397 36.74 -11.80 -28.09
CA GLN A 397 35.59 -12.05 -28.97
C GLN A 397 34.23 -12.08 -28.24
N VAL A 398 34.25 -12.24 -26.91
CA VAL A 398 33.04 -12.26 -26.10
C VAL A 398 32.42 -10.86 -25.99
N TRP A 399 33.22 -9.79 -26.09
CA TRP A 399 32.73 -8.42 -25.97
C TRP A 399 31.88 -8.00 -27.16
N ASP A 400 32.31 -8.33 -28.38
CA ASP A 400 31.58 -8.02 -29.61
C ASP A 400 30.20 -8.72 -29.60
N VAL A 401 30.18 -9.99 -29.19
CA VAL A 401 28.95 -10.77 -29.05
C VAL A 401 28.06 -10.26 -27.93
N LEU A 402 28.65 -9.81 -26.82
CA LEU A 402 27.88 -9.23 -25.72
C LEU A 402 27.17 -7.95 -26.17
N GLU A 403 27.83 -7.08 -26.94
CA GLU A 403 27.25 -5.84 -27.46
C GLU A 403 26.08 -6.08 -28.42
N GLU A 404 26.16 -7.12 -29.27
CA GLU A 404 25.04 -7.54 -30.12
C GLU A 404 23.86 -8.06 -29.28
N VAL A 405 24.12 -8.88 -28.26
CA VAL A 405 23.08 -9.50 -27.43
C VAL A 405 22.30 -8.48 -26.60
N ILE A 406 22.95 -7.42 -26.14
CA ILE A 406 22.32 -6.39 -25.28
C ILE A 406 21.53 -5.35 -26.07
N ALA A 407 21.84 -5.13 -27.37
CA ALA A 407 21.32 -4.01 -28.14
C ALA A 407 19.78 -3.98 -28.15
N ASP A 408 19.13 -5.13 -28.26
CA ASP A 408 17.66 -5.23 -28.32
C ASP A 408 17.00 -5.68 -27.02
N HIS A 409 17.77 -5.81 -25.93
CA HIS A 409 17.30 -6.48 -24.73
C HIS A 409 17.16 -5.51 -23.54
N PRO A 410 15.94 -5.06 -23.19
CA PRO A 410 15.74 -4.12 -22.10
C PRO A 410 16.10 -4.73 -20.75
N VAL A 411 16.46 -3.88 -19.80
CA VAL A 411 16.72 -4.23 -18.39
C VAL A 411 15.84 -3.39 -17.47
N LEU A 412 15.44 -3.95 -16.33
CA LEU A 412 14.66 -3.23 -15.33
C LEU A 412 15.58 -2.71 -14.23
N LEU A 413 15.57 -1.40 -13.98
CA LEU A 413 16.25 -0.80 -12.84
C LEU A 413 15.24 -0.57 -11.71
N ASN A 414 15.62 -0.98 -10.50
CA ASN A 414 14.81 -0.87 -9.29
C ASN A 414 15.60 -0.23 -8.14
N ARG A 415 15.02 0.75 -7.46
CA ARG A 415 15.56 1.33 -6.21
C ARG A 415 14.72 0.92 -5.01
N ALA A 416 15.41 0.50 -3.95
CA ALA A 416 14.79 0.25 -2.65
C ALA A 416 14.88 1.50 -1.77
N PRO A 417 13.81 1.92 -1.08
CA PRO A 417 12.45 1.35 -1.08
C PRO A 417 11.62 1.78 -2.30
N THR A 418 10.81 0.86 -2.83
CA THR A 418 9.88 1.14 -3.94
C THR A 418 8.54 1.64 -3.39
N LEU A 419 8.29 2.95 -3.45
CA LEU A 419 7.07 3.58 -2.91
C LEU A 419 5.90 3.60 -3.91
N HIS A 420 6.21 3.69 -5.20
CA HIS A 420 5.24 3.76 -6.30
C HIS A 420 5.77 3.03 -7.55
N ARG A 421 4.93 2.80 -8.56
CA ARG A 421 5.32 2.11 -9.80
C ARG A 421 6.54 2.68 -10.53
N LEU A 422 6.77 4.00 -10.50
CA LEU A 422 7.92 4.63 -11.17
C LEU A 422 9.28 4.31 -10.52
N GLY A 423 9.29 3.60 -9.37
CA GLY A 423 10.53 3.10 -8.76
C GLY A 423 11.09 1.85 -9.45
N ILE A 424 10.40 1.35 -10.47
CA ILE A 424 10.89 0.31 -11.39
C ILE A 424 10.60 0.79 -12.82
N GLN A 425 11.64 0.93 -13.63
CA GLN A 425 11.52 1.34 -15.03
C GLN A 425 12.45 0.49 -15.91
N ALA A 426 12.07 0.36 -17.18
CA ALA A 426 12.86 -0.31 -18.19
C ALA A 426 13.79 0.69 -18.89
N PHE A 427 14.99 0.23 -19.18
CA PHE A 427 16.02 0.94 -19.93
C PHE A 427 16.68 0.01 -20.94
N GLN A 428 17.20 0.59 -22.01
CA GLN A 428 18.10 -0.08 -22.92
C GLN A 428 19.54 0.00 -22.37
N PRO A 429 20.20 -1.13 -22.11
CA PRO A 429 21.55 -1.13 -21.55
C PRO A 429 22.60 -0.76 -22.61
N ILE A 430 23.57 0.06 -22.22
CA ILE A 430 24.80 0.35 -22.96
C ILE A 430 25.99 -0.09 -22.11
N LEU A 431 26.99 -0.73 -22.73
CA LEU A 431 28.20 -1.12 -22.01
C LEU A 431 29.00 0.11 -21.60
N VAL A 432 29.34 0.18 -20.32
CA VAL A 432 30.24 1.20 -19.79
C VAL A 432 31.42 0.57 -19.10
N GLU A 433 32.56 1.25 -19.17
CA GLU A 433 33.75 0.91 -18.39
C GLU A 433 33.55 1.26 -16.91
N GLY A 434 34.15 0.45 -16.03
CA GLY A 434 34.03 0.60 -14.58
C GLY A 434 33.00 -0.35 -13.95
N ARG A 435 32.61 -0.05 -12.71
CA ARG A 435 31.74 -0.91 -11.87
C ARG A 435 30.42 -0.28 -11.47
N ALA A 436 30.22 1.00 -11.76
CA ALA A 436 29.01 1.73 -11.38
C ALA A 436 28.00 1.79 -12.55
N ILE A 437 26.72 1.78 -12.22
CA ILE A 437 25.64 1.93 -13.20
C ILE A 437 25.51 3.42 -13.53
N LYS A 438 25.53 3.79 -14.82
CA LYS A 438 25.22 5.17 -15.22
C LYS A 438 23.71 5.34 -15.36
N LEU A 439 23.15 6.29 -14.64
CA LEU A 439 21.72 6.61 -14.67
C LEU A 439 21.49 7.99 -15.30
N HIS A 440 20.41 8.10 -16.07
CA HIS A 440 19.96 9.35 -16.64
C HIS A 440 19.46 10.33 -15.55
N PRO A 441 19.89 11.61 -15.54
CA PRO A 441 19.58 12.54 -14.44
C PRO A 441 18.09 12.89 -14.30
N LEU A 442 17.30 12.90 -15.38
CA LEU A 442 15.85 13.15 -15.29
C LEU A 442 15.07 12.00 -14.63
N ALA A 443 15.65 10.79 -14.55
CA ALA A 443 15.02 9.65 -13.89
C ALA A 443 15.15 9.73 -12.36
N CYS A 444 16.11 10.51 -11.83
CA CYS A 444 16.39 10.60 -10.40
C CYS A 444 15.18 11.03 -9.56
N THR A 445 14.34 11.94 -10.09
CA THR A 445 13.14 12.40 -9.36
C THR A 445 12.10 11.28 -9.23
N ALA A 446 11.93 10.47 -10.27
CA ALA A 446 11.07 9.30 -10.22
C ALA A 446 11.61 8.24 -9.25
N TYR A 447 12.91 7.95 -9.27
CA TYR A 447 13.51 7.00 -8.33
C TYR A 447 13.66 7.54 -6.90
N ASN A 448 13.48 8.85 -6.70
CA ASN A 448 13.86 9.58 -5.49
C ASN A 448 15.34 9.34 -5.10
N ALA A 449 16.22 9.25 -6.10
CA ALA A 449 17.62 8.85 -5.98
C ALA A 449 18.59 10.02 -6.14
N ASP A 450 19.72 9.94 -5.44
CA ASP A 450 20.86 10.83 -5.57
C ASP A 450 22.15 10.04 -5.84
N PHE A 451 23.27 10.74 -5.99
CA PHE A 451 24.55 10.16 -6.42
C PHE A 451 25.61 10.20 -5.30
N ASP A 452 25.20 9.98 -4.04
CA ASP A 452 26.07 10.03 -2.86
C ASP A 452 26.50 8.64 -2.31
N GLY A 453 26.06 7.57 -2.97
CA GLY A 453 26.31 6.18 -2.54
C GLY A 453 25.12 5.23 -2.77
N ASP A 454 24.00 5.78 -3.23
CA ASP A 454 22.80 5.02 -3.60
C ASP A 454 23.08 3.86 -4.56
N GLN A 455 22.31 2.79 -4.39
CA GLN A 455 22.44 1.55 -5.16
C GLN A 455 21.13 1.19 -5.84
N MET A 456 21.23 0.68 -7.07
CA MET A 456 20.09 0.15 -7.81
C MET A 456 20.31 -1.31 -8.18
N ALA A 457 19.20 -2.07 -8.14
CA ALA A 457 19.16 -3.44 -8.62
C ALA A 457 18.77 -3.46 -10.10
N VAL A 458 19.42 -4.33 -10.87
CA VAL A 458 19.14 -4.60 -12.27
C VAL A 458 18.47 -5.97 -12.36
N HIS A 459 17.39 -6.08 -13.12
CA HIS A 459 16.72 -7.35 -13.42
C HIS A 459 16.61 -7.57 -14.92
N LEU A 460 16.82 -8.81 -15.36
CA LEU A 460 16.78 -9.18 -16.77
C LEU A 460 15.45 -9.88 -17.12
N PRO A 461 14.58 -9.28 -17.96
CA PRO A 461 13.37 -9.95 -18.46
C PRO A 461 13.76 -11.07 -19.44
N LEU A 462 13.30 -12.30 -19.22
CA LEU A 462 13.78 -13.45 -20.00
C LEU A 462 12.90 -13.83 -21.19
N SER A 463 11.56 -13.78 -21.03
CA SER A 463 10.64 -14.16 -22.10
C SER A 463 10.41 -13.01 -23.08
N VAL A 464 9.98 -13.33 -24.30
CA VAL A 464 9.71 -12.34 -25.34
C VAL A 464 8.56 -11.41 -24.91
N GLU A 465 7.54 -11.97 -24.26
CA GLU A 465 6.42 -11.22 -23.71
C GLU A 465 6.89 -10.23 -22.63
N ALA A 466 7.76 -10.66 -21.71
CA ALA A 466 8.30 -9.79 -20.67
C ALA A 466 9.20 -8.67 -21.25
N GLN A 467 9.94 -8.95 -22.32
CA GLN A 467 10.72 -7.93 -23.02
C GLN A 467 9.82 -6.91 -23.73
N ALA A 468 8.72 -7.36 -24.35
CA ALA A 468 7.73 -6.49 -24.96
C ALA A 468 7.02 -5.62 -23.91
N GLU A 469 6.59 -6.20 -22.78
CA GLU A 469 6.01 -5.46 -21.65
C GLU A 469 6.98 -4.40 -21.13
N ALA A 470 8.26 -4.74 -20.95
CA ALA A 470 9.28 -3.79 -20.53
C ALA A 470 9.42 -2.63 -21.53
N ARG A 471 9.43 -2.93 -22.84
CA ARG A 471 9.63 -1.94 -23.91
C ARG A 471 8.42 -1.00 -24.10
N PHE A 472 7.20 -1.52 -24.04
CA PHE A 472 6.00 -0.73 -24.33
C PHE A 472 5.37 -0.09 -23.08
N LEU A 473 5.40 -0.77 -21.93
CA LEU A 473 4.70 -0.33 -20.72
C LEU A 473 5.62 0.34 -19.69
N MET A 474 6.89 -0.09 -19.61
CA MET A 474 7.79 0.29 -18.52
C MET A 474 8.95 1.20 -18.92
N LEU A 475 9.11 1.50 -20.20
CA LEU A 475 10.23 2.30 -20.70
C LEU A 475 10.27 3.69 -20.03
N ALA A 476 11.43 4.11 -19.57
CA ALA A 476 11.56 5.37 -18.84
C ALA A 476 11.13 6.60 -19.67
N ALA A 477 11.35 6.57 -20.98
CA ALA A 477 11.01 7.67 -21.89
C ALA A 477 9.49 7.91 -22.04
N THR A 478 8.65 6.92 -21.80
CA THR A 478 7.18 7.09 -21.87
C THR A 478 6.56 7.50 -20.53
N ASN A 479 7.25 7.21 -19.43
CA ASN A 479 6.80 7.46 -18.07
C ASN A 479 7.11 8.90 -17.60
N ILE A 480 6.49 9.89 -18.27
CA ILE A 480 6.74 11.31 -18.02
C ILE A 480 5.80 11.91 -16.96
N LEU A 481 4.59 11.37 -16.80
CA LEU A 481 3.59 11.88 -15.84
C LEU A 481 3.60 11.09 -14.53
N LYS A 482 3.20 11.77 -13.45
CA LYS A 482 2.96 11.16 -12.15
C LYS A 482 1.57 10.53 -12.11
N PRO A 483 1.43 9.25 -11.70
CA PRO A 483 0.13 8.61 -11.55
C PRO A 483 -0.79 9.24 -10.48
N SER A 484 -0.26 10.03 -9.55
CA SER A 484 -1.02 10.64 -8.45
C SER A 484 -1.90 11.80 -8.87
N ASP A 485 -1.38 12.70 -9.71
CA ASP A 485 -1.99 13.99 -10.06
C ASP A 485 -1.96 14.28 -11.57
N GLY A 486 -1.28 13.46 -12.37
CA GLY A 486 -1.13 13.67 -13.81
C GLY A 486 -0.12 14.74 -14.20
N LYS A 487 0.64 15.31 -13.25
CA LYS A 487 1.66 16.33 -13.53
C LYS A 487 2.98 15.69 -13.97
N PRO A 488 3.84 16.38 -14.73
CA PRO A 488 5.14 15.84 -15.13
C PRO A 488 6.05 15.49 -13.94
N VAL A 489 6.61 14.27 -13.93
CA VAL A 489 7.63 13.82 -12.96
C VAL A 489 9.04 14.18 -13.41
N CYS A 490 9.32 14.10 -14.71
CA CYS A 490 10.65 14.32 -15.30
C CYS A 490 10.94 15.80 -15.54
N VAL A 491 10.64 16.66 -14.57
CA VAL A 491 10.99 18.08 -14.64
C VAL A 491 12.49 18.24 -14.37
N PRO A 492 13.23 18.99 -15.21
CA PRO A 492 14.63 19.30 -14.93
C PRO A 492 14.82 19.90 -13.54
N THR A 493 15.93 19.56 -12.89
CA THR A 493 16.27 20.00 -11.53
C THR A 493 17.69 20.54 -11.46
N GLN A 494 17.97 21.33 -10.41
CA GLN A 494 19.32 21.82 -10.09
C GLN A 494 19.97 22.54 -11.30
N ASP A 495 21.12 22.06 -11.76
CA ASP A 495 21.95 22.68 -12.78
C ASP A 495 21.23 22.90 -14.11
N MET A 496 20.33 21.98 -14.49
CA MET A 496 19.55 22.12 -15.73
C MET A 496 18.60 23.33 -15.66
N VAL A 497 18.00 23.56 -14.49
CA VAL A 497 17.15 24.73 -14.24
C VAL A 497 18.00 25.99 -14.19
N LEU A 498 19.13 25.94 -13.49
CA LEU A 498 20.02 27.09 -13.36
C LEU A 498 20.58 27.55 -14.71
N GLY A 499 20.98 26.62 -15.58
CA GLY A 499 21.42 26.93 -16.93
C GLY A 499 20.32 27.50 -17.82
N SER A 500 19.10 26.95 -17.73
CA SER A 500 17.93 27.47 -18.46
C SER A 500 17.53 28.87 -17.96
N TYR A 501 17.62 29.09 -16.65
CA TYR A 501 17.36 30.37 -16.00
C TYR A 501 18.40 31.41 -16.46
N TYR A 502 19.70 31.10 -16.31
CA TYR A 502 20.79 31.96 -16.77
C TYR A 502 20.62 32.32 -18.25
N LEU A 503 20.39 31.32 -19.11
CA LEU A 503 20.20 31.52 -20.54
C LEU A 503 19.05 32.49 -20.87
N THR A 504 17.98 32.51 -20.08
CA THR A 504 16.79 33.33 -20.34
C THR A 504 16.72 34.63 -19.53
N MET A 505 17.77 34.95 -18.77
CA MET A 505 17.88 36.23 -18.08
C MET A 505 18.18 37.38 -19.05
N ASP A 506 17.62 38.55 -18.73
CA ASP A 506 17.87 39.79 -19.46
C ASP A 506 18.84 40.67 -18.66
N LYS A 507 19.80 41.29 -19.34
CA LYS A 507 20.76 42.23 -18.72
C LYS A 507 20.86 43.51 -19.54
N ASP A 508 20.67 44.64 -18.88
CA ASP A 508 20.80 45.95 -19.52
C ASP A 508 22.29 46.36 -19.65
N GLY A 509 22.61 47.12 -20.69
CA GLY A 509 23.94 47.70 -20.92
C GLY A 509 24.99 46.68 -21.39
N VAL A 510 24.58 45.56 -21.98
CA VAL A 510 25.49 44.52 -22.49
C VAL A 510 25.85 44.71 -23.96
N LYS A 511 26.98 44.13 -24.37
CA LYS A 511 27.48 44.22 -25.74
C LYS A 511 26.45 43.69 -26.75
N GLY A 512 26.06 44.52 -27.70
CA GLY A 512 25.12 44.15 -28.77
C GLY A 512 23.65 44.52 -28.51
N GLU A 513 23.36 45.26 -27.44
CA GLU A 513 22.01 45.76 -27.16
C GLU A 513 21.47 46.64 -28.30
N GLY A 514 20.22 46.39 -28.72
CA GLY A 514 19.52 47.12 -29.77
C GLY A 514 19.88 46.72 -31.20
N MET A 515 20.81 45.78 -31.41
CA MET A 515 21.16 45.30 -32.76
C MET A 515 19.96 44.59 -33.41
N THR A 516 19.84 44.73 -34.72
CA THR A 516 18.74 44.14 -35.51
C THR A 516 19.30 43.10 -36.47
N PHE A 517 18.74 41.89 -36.46
CA PHE A 517 19.16 40.76 -37.28
C PHE A 517 18.09 40.34 -38.27
N SER A 518 18.53 39.86 -39.43
CA SER A 518 17.67 39.42 -40.53
C SER A 518 17.07 38.02 -40.31
N SER A 519 17.72 37.20 -39.50
CA SER A 519 17.29 35.84 -39.15
C SER A 519 17.81 35.43 -37.76
N LYS A 520 17.25 34.33 -37.22
CA LYS A 520 17.74 33.73 -35.97
C LYS A 520 19.18 33.23 -36.08
N ASP A 521 19.56 32.67 -37.25
CA ASP A 521 20.87 32.05 -37.45
C ASP A 521 21.97 33.12 -37.48
N GLU A 522 21.67 34.31 -38.02
CA GLU A 522 22.58 35.45 -37.99
C GLU A 522 22.84 35.93 -36.55
N ALA A 523 21.80 35.96 -35.70
CA ALA A 523 21.95 36.31 -34.29
C ALA A 523 22.79 35.27 -33.52
N ILE A 524 22.58 33.98 -33.78
CA ILE A 524 23.38 32.90 -33.17
C ILE A 524 24.84 32.97 -33.64
N MET A 525 25.07 33.17 -34.94
CA MET A 525 26.42 33.36 -35.49
C MET A 525 27.13 34.55 -34.85
N ALA A 526 26.42 35.68 -34.68
CA ALA A 526 26.95 36.87 -34.01
C ALA A 526 27.34 36.58 -32.54
N TYR A 527 26.63 35.69 -31.86
CA TYR A 527 26.98 35.23 -30.52
C TYR A 527 28.22 34.33 -30.54
N GLU A 528 28.32 33.37 -31.46
CA GLU A 528 29.47 32.47 -31.59
C GLU A 528 30.78 33.23 -31.85
N VAL A 529 30.75 34.26 -32.70
CA VAL A 529 31.91 35.14 -32.95
C VAL A 529 32.12 36.19 -31.84
N LYS A 530 31.32 36.16 -30.77
CA LYS A 530 31.37 37.06 -29.60
C LYS A 530 31.14 38.53 -29.95
N ALA A 531 30.40 38.80 -31.02
CA ALA A 531 29.96 40.15 -31.39
C ALA A 531 28.86 40.66 -30.45
N ILE A 532 27.98 39.77 -29.96
CA ILE A 532 26.91 40.08 -29.01
C ILE A 532 26.97 39.17 -27.78
N ALA A 533 26.42 39.65 -26.65
CA ALA A 533 26.27 38.86 -25.42
C ALA A 533 24.97 38.05 -25.40
N VAL A 534 24.95 36.93 -24.66
CA VAL A 534 23.78 36.04 -24.59
C VAL A 534 22.53 36.71 -23.99
N HIS A 535 22.71 37.63 -23.04
CA HIS A 535 21.63 38.40 -22.39
C HIS A 535 21.29 39.72 -23.12
N ALA A 536 21.85 39.98 -24.31
CA ALA A 536 21.62 41.21 -25.04
C ALA A 536 20.20 41.26 -25.61
N LYS A 537 19.50 42.38 -25.37
CA LYS A 537 18.20 42.67 -25.99
C LYS A 537 18.40 43.04 -27.45
N ILE A 538 17.84 42.25 -28.36
CA ILE A 538 18.02 42.36 -29.81
C ILE A 538 16.67 42.36 -30.54
N ASN A 539 16.65 42.87 -31.76
CA ASN A 539 15.50 42.79 -32.65
C ASN A 539 15.77 41.73 -33.72
N VAL A 540 14.87 40.78 -33.91
CA VAL A 540 15.06 39.70 -34.89
C VAL A 540 13.83 39.57 -35.76
N ARG A 541 14.02 39.48 -37.08
CA ARG A 541 12.94 39.19 -38.02
C ARG A 541 12.62 37.69 -37.97
N MET A 542 11.38 37.37 -37.60
CA MET A 542 10.86 36.00 -37.56
C MET A 542 9.94 35.75 -38.75
N PHE A 543 10.11 34.59 -39.37
CA PHE A 543 9.25 34.10 -40.46
C PHE A 543 8.38 32.97 -39.95
N ARG A 544 7.08 33.00 -40.24
CA ARG A 544 6.14 31.92 -39.93
C ARG A 544 5.14 31.75 -41.06
N GLU A 545 4.76 30.50 -41.30
CA GLU A 545 3.73 30.14 -42.26
C GLU A 545 2.37 30.12 -41.57
N PHE A 546 1.40 30.84 -42.12
CA PHE A 546 -0.01 30.80 -41.70
C PHE A 546 -0.87 30.60 -42.94
N ASP A 547 -1.75 29.60 -42.92
CA ASP A 547 -2.68 29.28 -44.02
C ASP A 547 -2.00 29.17 -45.40
N GLY A 548 -0.76 28.65 -45.44
CA GLY A 548 0.04 28.51 -46.67
C GLY A 548 0.77 29.77 -47.14
N VAL A 549 0.71 30.87 -46.38
CA VAL A 549 1.38 32.14 -46.70
C VAL A 549 2.47 32.45 -45.68
N MET A 550 3.70 32.65 -46.16
CA MET A 550 4.85 33.07 -45.34
C MET A 550 4.74 34.55 -44.97
N GLN A 551 4.54 34.83 -43.68
CA GLN A 551 4.50 36.17 -43.13
C GLN A 551 5.73 36.43 -42.25
N SER A 552 6.13 37.70 -42.09
CA SER A 552 7.28 38.07 -41.25
C SER A 552 7.00 39.29 -40.38
N LYS A 553 7.47 39.26 -39.13
CA LYS A 553 7.42 40.39 -38.18
C LYS A 553 8.75 40.48 -37.44
N VAL A 554 9.17 41.70 -37.09
CA VAL A 554 10.34 41.91 -36.22
C VAL A 554 9.88 41.85 -34.77
N ILE A 555 10.48 40.96 -33.99
CA ILE A 555 10.19 40.80 -32.56
C ILE A 555 11.40 41.27 -31.73
N LYS A 556 11.11 41.74 -30.50
CA LYS A 556 12.14 42.04 -29.48
C LYS A 556 12.36 40.79 -28.66
N THR A 557 13.59 40.32 -28.54
CA THR A 557 13.93 39.15 -27.74
C THR A 557 15.40 39.20 -27.30
N THR A 558 15.91 38.14 -26.68
CA THR A 558 17.34 37.97 -26.39
C THR A 558 17.92 36.78 -27.13
N VAL A 559 19.23 36.77 -27.34
CA VAL A 559 19.94 35.65 -27.97
C VAL A 559 19.69 34.36 -27.20
N GLY A 560 19.75 34.41 -25.87
CA GLY A 560 19.52 33.23 -25.05
C GLY A 560 18.11 32.66 -25.17
N LYS A 561 17.08 33.51 -25.25
CA LYS A 561 15.70 33.07 -25.52
C LYS A 561 15.55 32.44 -26.91
N LEU A 562 16.23 32.95 -27.94
CA LEU A 562 16.26 32.32 -29.27
C LEU A 562 16.83 30.90 -29.21
N ILE A 563 18.00 30.73 -28.59
CA ILE A 563 18.69 29.44 -28.46
C ILE A 563 17.84 28.44 -27.68
N PHE A 564 17.22 28.89 -26.58
CA PHE A 564 16.35 28.03 -25.78
C PHE A 564 15.14 27.53 -26.58
N ASN A 565 14.54 28.38 -27.41
CA ASN A 565 13.38 28.03 -28.23
C ASN A 565 13.70 27.06 -29.37
N GLU A 566 14.96 26.86 -29.76
CA GLU A 566 15.33 25.82 -30.74
C GLU A 566 15.08 24.40 -30.23
N SER A 567 15.14 24.22 -28.91
CA SER A 567 14.86 22.94 -28.26
C SER A 567 13.37 22.69 -28.03
N ILE A 568 12.50 23.67 -28.27
CA ILE A 568 11.08 23.63 -27.94
C ILE A 568 10.24 23.72 -29.22
N PRO A 569 9.25 22.81 -29.42
CA PRO A 569 8.29 22.94 -30.51
C PRO A 569 7.58 24.31 -30.48
N GLN A 570 7.58 25.06 -31.57
CA GLN A 570 7.04 26.45 -31.61
C GLN A 570 5.51 26.53 -31.77
N ASN A 571 4.81 25.46 -31.40
CA ASN A 571 3.36 25.31 -31.51
C ASN A 571 2.74 24.74 -30.23
N LEU A 572 3.28 25.04 -29.05
CA LEU A 572 2.75 24.55 -27.77
C LEU A 572 1.40 25.16 -27.41
N GLY A 573 1.09 26.37 -27.88
CA GLY A 573 -0.15 27.08 -27.51
C GLY A 573 -0.04 27.89 -26.23
N ILE A 574 1.19 28.17 -25.76
CA ILE A 574 1.43 29.09 -24.65
C ILE A 574 1.18 30.53 -25.12
N VAL A 575 1.59 30.82 -26.35
CA VAL A 575 1.27 32.08 -27.03
C VAL A 575 0.00 31.87 -27.84
N ASP A 576 -1.01 32.72 -27.61
CA ASP A 576 -2.22 32.72 -28.42
C ASP A 576 -1.90 33.18 -29.84
N ARG A 577 -1.97 32.25 -30.79
CA ARG A 577 -1.68 32.51 -32.20
C ARG A 577 -2.84 33.18 -32.94
N ASN A 578 -4.01 33.29 -32.31
CA ASN A 578 -5.16 34.02 -32.86
C ASN A 578 -5.04 35.53 -32.65
N ASN A 579 -4.23 35.97 -31.69
CA ASN A 579 -3.97 37.38 -31.45
C ASN A 579 -2.89 37.92 -32.40
N GLU A 580 -3.24 38.88 -33.27
CA GLU A 580 -2.33 39.43 -34.30
C GLU A 580 -1.03 40.05 -33.73
N ASP A 581 -1.08 40.53 -32.48
CA ASP A 581 0.08 41.16 -31.85
C ASP A 581 1.14 40.15 -31.41
N GLU A 582 0.71 39.00 -30.89
CA GLU A 582 1.58 37.98 -30.29
C GLU A 582 1.89 36.81 -31.21
N LYS A 583 1.19 36.71 -32.35
CA LYS A 583 1.28 35.62 -33.34
C LYS A 583 2.71 35.26 -33.78
N PHE A 584 3.67 36.20 -33.76
CA PHE A 584 5.07 35.98 -34.14
C PHE A 584 6.03 35.78 -32.96
N ASN A 585 5.57 35.95 -31.72
CA ASN A 585 6.41 35.81 -30.52
C ASN A 585 6.87 34.36 -30.34
N LEU A 586 8.01 34.18 -29.67
CA LEU A 586 8.48 32.85 -29.27
C LEU A 586 7.54 32.25 -28.24
N GLU A 587 7.37 30.92 -28.21
CA GLU A 587 6.57 30.26 -27.17
C GLU A 587 7.12 30.56 -25.77
N VAL A 588 8.43 30.73 -25.64
CA VAL A 588 9.10 31.11 -24.39
C VAL A 588 9.78 32.46 -24.55
N ASP A 589 9.13 33.53 -24.06
CA ASP A 589 9.70 34.90 -24.00
C ASP A 589 9.89 35.41 -22.56
N PHE A 590 9.53 34.61 -21.56
CA PHE A 590 9.66 34.93 -20.14
C PHE A 590 10.87 34.22 -19.51
N LEU A 591 11.22 34.64 -18.29
CA LEU A 591 12.30 34.03 -17.50
C LEU A 591 11.93 32.60 -17.08
N VAL A 592 12.79 31.65 -17.44
CA VAL A 592 12.53 30.22 -17.23
C VAL A 592 12.93 29.81 -15.82
N THR A 593 11.93 29.63 -14.96
CA THR A 593 12.04 29.02 -13.62
C THR A 593 11.61 27.55 -13.64
N LYS A 594 11.89 26.80 -12.57
CA LYS A 594 11.42 25.41 -12.42
C LYS A 594 9.91 25.24 -12.63
N LYS A 595 9.09 26.16 -12.10
CA LYS A 595 7.62 26.12 -12.27
C LYS A 595 7.22 26.32 -13.73
N SER A 596 7.90 27.22 -14.43
CA SER A 596 7.62 27.48 -15.85
C SER A 596 8.02 26.30 -16.75
N LEU A 597 9.14 25.62 -16.47
CA LEU A 597 9.54 24.39 -17.16
C LEU A 597 8.48 23.29 -16.99
N GLY A 598 7.93 23.13 -15.78
CA GLY A 598 6.84 22.19 -15.55
C GLY A 598 5.63 22.43 -16.46
N LYS A 599 5.23 23.70 -16.63
CA LYS A 599 4.13 24.08 -17.55
C LYS A 599 4.46 23.81 -19.02
N ILE A 600 5.69 24.12 -19.45
CA ILE A 600 6.14 23.86 -20.83
C ILE A 600 6.09 22.36 -21.15
N ILE A 601 6.55 21.52 -20.21
CA ILE A 601 6.54 20.06 -20.36
C ILE A 601 5.11 19.52 -20.43
N ASP A 602 4.24 20.00 -19.54
CA ASP A 602 2.83 19.60 -19.50
C ASP A 602 2.11 19.90 -20.83
N GLN A 603 2.26 21.12 -21.35
CA GLN A 603 1.67 21.52 -22.64
C GLN A 603 2.24 20.71 -23.82
N CYS A 604 3.56 20.46 -23.82
CA CYS A 604 4.19 19.62 -24.84
C CYS A 604 3.65 18.18 -24.79
N TYR A 605 3.47 17.62 -23.60
CA TYR A 605 2.94 16.28 -23.43
C TYR A 605 1.49 16.17 -23.93
N MET A 606 0.63 17.10 -23.52
CA MET A 606 -0.79 17.09 -23.91
C MET A 606 -0.98 17.22 -25.43
N LYS A 607 -0.14 18.02 -26.11
CA LYS A 607 -0.29 18.29 -27.55
C LYS A 607 0.45 17.31 -28.45
N HIS A 608 1.67 16.92 -28.07
CA HIS A 608 2.58 16.15 -28.94
C HIS A 608 2.84 14.72 -28.46
N GLY A 609 2.36 14.36 -27.27
CA GLY A 609 2.55 13.03 -26.67
C GLY A 609 3.98 12.75 -26.18
N PRO A 610 4.22 11.55 -25.64
CA PRO A 610 5.42 11.24 -24.86
C PRO A 610 6.74 11.30 -25.66
N VAL A 611 6.74 10.87 -26.93
CA VAL A 611 7.96 10.73 -27.73
C VAL A 611 8.62 12.08 -28.00
N LYS A 612 7.85 13.04 -28.53
CA LYS A 612 8.35 14.40 -28.79
C LYS A 612 8.73 15.13 -27.50
N THR A 613 7.98 14.93 -26.42
CA THR A 613 8.32 15.48 -25.10
C THR A 613 9.64 14.91 -24.57
N SER A 614 9.91 13.62 -24.74
CA SER A 614 11.17 12.99 -24.34
C SER A 614 12.38 13.57 -25.10
N ILE A 615 12.24 13.79 -26.40
CA ILE A 615 13.28 14.44 -27.23
C ILE A 615 13.52 15.88 -26.76
N MET A 616 12.45 16.64 -26.53
CA MET A 616 12.53 18.01 -26.00
C MET A 616 13.26 18.03 -24.64
N LEU A 617 12.94 17.10 -23.73
CA LEU A 617 13.58 16.99 -22.42
C LEU A 617 15.09 16.70 -22.52
N ASP A 618 15.51 15.82 -23.42
CA ASP A 618 16.93 15.54 -23.66
C ASP A 618 17.68 16.77 -24.20
N ASN A 619 17.04 17.56 -25.06
CA ASN A 619 17.61 18.79 -25.59
C ASN A 619 17.71 19.89 -24.50
N ILE A 620 16.65 20.09 -23.71
CA ILE A 620 16.64 21.03 -22.58
C ILE A 620 17.71 20.63 -21.55
N LYS A 621 17.85 19.34 -21.24
CA LYS A 621 18.91 18.82 -20.37
C LYS A 621 20.31 19.20 -20.89
N ALA A 622 20.57 18.93 -22.18
CA ALA A 622 21.87 19.20 -22.79
C ALA A 622 22.20 20.70 -22.78
N LEU A 623 21.25 21.55 -23.18
CA LEU A 623 21.40 23.01 -23.13
C LEU A 623 21.57 23.51 -21.70
N GLY A 624 20.77 23.02 -20.76
CA GLY A 624 20.83 23.39 -19.35
C GLY A 624 22.21 23.12 -18.75
N TYR A 625 22.78 21.92 -18.96
CA TYR A 625 24.13 21.63 -18.48
C TYR A 625 25.21 22.48 -19.18
N HIS A 626 25.09 22.69 -20.49
CA HIS A 626 26.04 23.50 -21.25
C HIS A 626 26.07 24.96 -20.76
N TYR A 627 24.92 25.60 -20.65
CA TYR A 627 24.81 27.00 -20.23
C TYR A 627 24.98 27.20 -18.72
N SER A 628 24.69 26.20 -17.90
CA SER A 628 25.09 26.20 -16.49
C SER A 628 26.62 26.25 -16.34
N SER A 629 27.33 25.46 -17.16
CA SER A 629 28.80 25.44 -17.17
C SER A 629 29.40 26.77 -17.66
N ILE A 630 28.80 27.38 -18.69
CA ILE A 630 29.21 28.71 -19.19
C ILE A 630 28.89 29.81 -18.16
N GLY A 631 27.73 29.74 -17.52
CA GLY A 631 27.32 30.68 -16.48
C GLY A 631 28.26 30.67 -15.27
N ALA A 632 28.98 29.56 -15.05
CA ALA A 632 30.03 29.40 -14.04
C ALA A 632 29.60 29.90 -12.65
N VAL A 633 28.34 29.61 -12.28
CA VAL A 633 27.75 30.04 -11.02
C VAL A 633 28.53 29.38 -9.87
N THR A 634 29.04 30.20 -8.97
CA THR A 634 29.86 29.78 -7.82
C THR A 634 29.23 30.26 -6.52
N VAL A 635 29.71 29.78 -5.37
CA VAL A 635 29.27 30.26 -4.06
C VAL A 635 30.48 30.61 -3.22
N ALA A 636 30.54 31.85 -2.76
CA ALA A 636 31.56 32.34 -1.85
C ALA A 636 30.93 33.05 -0.64
N THR A 637 31.70 33.18 0.44
CA THR A 637 31.28 33.91 1.65
C THR A 637 30.97 35.39 1.37
N SER A 638 31.57 35.95 0.31
CA SER A 638 31.31 37.32 -0.18
C SER A 638 29.90 37.50 -0.73
N ASP A 639 29.31 36.45 -1.29
CA ASP A 639 27.98 36.51 -1.94
C ASP A 639 26.86 36.57 -0.90
N ILE A 640 27.17 36.19 0.34
CA ILE A 640 26.24 36.21 1.46
C ILE A 640 26.27 37.60 2.11
N THR A 641 25.43 38.53 1.68
CA THR A 641 25.37 39.87 2.28
C THR A 641 24.47 39.89 3.52
N VAL A 642 24.94 40.50 4.62
CA VAL A 642 24.11 40.73 5.83
C VAL A 642 23.63 42.18 5.78
N PRO A 643 22.32 42.46 5.72
CA PRO A 643 21.81 43.81 5.63
C PRO A 643 21.95 44.54 6.96
N GLN A 644 22.30 45.83 6.93
CA GLN A 644 22.40 46.64 8.14
C GLN A 644 21.07 46.74 8.90
N ALA A 645 19.95 46.75 8.15
CA ALA A 645 18.58 46.76 8.68
C ALA A 645 18.30 45.62 9.66
N LYS A 646 19.02 44.49 9.57
CA LYS A 646 18.93 43.40 10.53
C LYS A 646 19.20 43.88 11.96
N TYR A 647 20.29 44.61 12.17
CA TYR A 647 20.70 45.03 13.52
C TYR A 647 19.70 46.02 14.12
N ASP A 648 19.09 46.87 13.29
CA ASP A 648 18.06 47.81 13.71
C ASP A 648 16.77 47.08 14.13
N LEU A 649 16.32 46.10 13.33
CA LEU A 649 15.15 45.27 13.64
C LEU A 649 15.34 44.43 14.91
N LEU A 650 16.53 43.87 15.12
CA LEU A 650 16.85 43.12 16.35
C LEU A 650 16.80 44.01 17.58
N LYS A 651 17.34 45.24 17.49
CA LYS A 651 17.32 46.21 18.58
C LYS A 651 15.89 46.62 18.94
N GLU A 652 15.05 46.88 17.94
CA GLU A 652 13.63 47.20 18.15
C GLU A 652 12.87 46.04 18.82
N ALA A 653 13.17 44.80 18.43
CA ALA A 653 12.59 43.61 19.05
C ALA A 653 12.99 43.47 20.52
N ASP A 654 14.29 43.63 20.84
CA ASP A 654 14.79 43.58 22.22
C ASP A 654 14.13 44.66 23.10
N GLU A 655 14.04 45.90 22.63
CA GLU A 655 13.38 47.00 23.35
C GLU A 655 11.88 46.72 23.59
N THR A 656 11.23 46.04 22.64
CA THR A 656 9.82 45.66 22.76
C THR A 656 9.63 44.54 23.78
N VAL A 657 10.50 43.53 23.76
CA VAL A 657 10.49 42.41 24.72
C VAL A 657 10.73 42.92 26.14
N GLU A 658 11.67 43.86 26.34
CA GLU A 658 11.86 44.50 27.65
C GLU A 658 10.61 45.24 28.15
N LYS A 659 9.86 45.90 27.26
CA LYS A 659 8.59 46.56 27.62
C LYS A 659 7.56 45.54 28.07
N ILE A 660 7.44 44.41 27.35
CA ILE A 660 6.53 43.31 27.71
C ILE A 660 6.92 42.72 29.08
N GLU A 661 8.22 42.50 29.32
CA GLU A 661 8.70 41.99 30.60
C GLU A 661 8.47 42.97 31.75
N LYS A 662 8.61 44.29 31.51
CA LYS A 662 8.24 45.33 32.47
C LYS A 662 6.75 45.33 32.79
N MET A 663 5.87 45.10 31.79
CA MET A 663 4.42 44.96 32.02
C MET A 663 4.10 43.75 32.89
N TYR A 664 4.75 42.61 32.62
CA TYR A 664 4.61 41.40 33.43
C TYR A 664 5.08 41.62 34.88
N LYS A 665 6.27 42.21 35.09
CA LYS A 665 6.80 42.53 36.43
C LYS A 665 5.91 43.50 37.21
N ARG A 666 5.14 44.34 36.52
CA ARG A 666 4.16 45.27 37.12
C ARG A 666 2.78 44.62 37.33
N GLY A 667 2.57 43.37 36.90
CA GLY A 667 1.32 42.62 37.06
C GLY A 667 0.21 43.01 36.07
N PHE A 668 0.53 43.70 34.97
CA PHE A 668 -0.47 44.09 33.96
C PHE A 668 -0.87 42.96 33.01
N ILE A 669 -0.03 41.94 32.87
CA ILE A 669 -0.24 40.78 32.00
C ILE A 669 0.14 39.50 32.74
N SER A 670 -0.44 38.36 32.34
CA SER A 670 -0.07 37.04 32.85
C SER A 670 1.24 36.53 32.23
N ASP A 671 1.82 35.44 32.77
CA ASP A 671 3.02 34.83 32.18
C ASP A 671 2.72 34.19 30.82
N ASP A 672 1.52 33.63 30.64
CA ASP A 672 1.09 33.05 29.37
C ASP A 672 0.95 34.14 28.29
N GLU A 673 0.32 35.28 28.62
CA GLU A 673 0.22 36.44 27.71
C GLU A 673 1.60 37.04 27.41
N ARG A 674 2.50 37.09 28.40
CA ARG A 674 3.89 37.50 28.19
C ARG A 674 4.59 36.58 27.20
N TYR A 675 4.48 35.27 27.40
CA TYR A 675 5.08 34.24 26.56
C TYR A 675 4.61 34.34 25.10
N GLU A 676 3.30 34.44 24.87
CA GLU A 676 2.72 34.56 23.53
C GLU A 676 3.18 35.84 22.81
N ARG A 677 3.14 36.99 23.50
CA ARG A 677 3.57 38.27 22.91
C ARG A 677 5.06 38.30 22.57
N VAL A 678 5.90 37.67 23.38
CA VAL A 678 7.34 37.54 23.10
C VAL A 678 7.57 36.70 21.84
N ILE A 679 6.88 35.57 21.71
CA ILE A 679 6.98 34.69 20.53
C ILE A 679 6.50 35.40 19.28
N GLU A 680 5.35 36.07 19.35
CA GLU A 680 4.77 36.81 18.23
C GLU A 680 5.74 37.88 17.72
N LYS A 681 6.32 38.69 18.62
CA LYS A 681 7.29 39.72 18.25
C LYS A 681 8.52 39.11 17.57
N TRP A 682 9.12 38.06 18.13
CA TRP A 682 10.29 37.42 17.54
C TRP A 682 10.01 36.72 16.21
N THR A 683 8.81 36.16 16.04
CA THR A 683 8.38 35.54 14.78
C THR A 683 8.27 36.59 13.69
N LYS A 684 7.59 37.70 13.99
CA LYS A 684 7.47 38.84 13.07
C LYS A 684 8.83 39.43 12.69
N THR A 685 9.68 39.71 13.68
CA THR A 685 11.04 40.21 13.42
C THR A 685 11.86 39.24 12.56
N THR A 686 11.70 37.94 12.75
CA THR A 686 12.38 36.93 11.93
C THR A 686 11.93 36.97 10.47
N GLU A 687 10.66 37.28 10.20
CA GLU A 687 10.12 37.47 8.84
C GLU A 687 10.60 38.78 8.24
N ASP A 688 10.51 39.89 8.98
CA ASP A 688 10.97 41.22 8.55
C ASP A 688 12.46 41.20 8.16
N VAL A 689 13.29 40.50 8.93
CA VAL A 689 14.72 40.30 8.61
C VAL A 689 14.91 39.47 7.33
N ALA A 690 14.04 38.50 7.07
CA ALA A 690 14.10 37.69 5.86
C ALA A 690 13.73 38.49 4.61
N ASP A 691 12.73 39.37 4.71
CA ASP A 691 12.33 40.27 3.62
C ASP A 691 13.42 41.30 3.32
N ALA A 692 13.91 41.99 4.36
CA ALA A 692 15.01 42.95 4.21
C ALA A 692 16.29 42.32 3.60
N LEU A 693 16.54 41.05 3.90
CA LEU A 693 17.65 40.29 3.31
C LEU A 693 17.43 40.02 1.82
N MET A 694 16.25 39.56 1.42
CA MET A 694 15.94 39.26 0.02
C MET A 694 15.97 40.52 -0.85
N ASP A 695 15.43 41.64 -0.36
CA ASP A 695 15.40 42.91 -1.08
C ASP A 695 16.81 43.53 -1.26
N SER A 696 17.76 43.16 -0.39
CA SER A 696 19.14 43.66 -0.46
C SER A 696 20.03 42.95 -1.49
N MET A 697 19.62 41.79 -2.02
CA MET A 697 20.45 40.98 -2.91
C MET A 697 20.31 41.40 -4.38
N ASP A 698 21.44 41.42 -5.10
CA ASP A 698 21.45 41.61 -6.56
C ASP A 698 20.85 40.39 -7.28
N LYS A 699 20.15 40.64 -8.40
CA LYS A 699 19.53 39.60 -9.24
C LYS A 699 20.56 38.63 -9.84
N PHE A 700 21.78 39.11 -10.09
CA PHE A 700 22.89 38.29 -10.59
C PHE A 700 23.73 37.64 -9.47
N ASN A 701 23.35 37.83 -8.20
CA ASN A 701 23.99 37.10 -7.11
C ASN A 701 23.71 35.60 -7.24
N PRO A 702 24.74 34.72 -7.23
CA PRO A 702 24.57 33.28 -7.33
C PRO A 702 23.55 32.67 -6.34
N ILE A 703 23.55 33.15 -5.10
CA ILE A 703 22.65 32.65 -4.05
C ILE A 703 21.20 33.02 -4.36
N PHE A 704 20.99 34.24 -4.83
CA PHE A 704 19.69 34.71 -5.28
C PHE A 704 19.22 33.91 -6.49
N MET A 705 20.05 33.77 -7.52
CA MET A 705 19.74 33.01 -8.73
C MET A 705 19.34 31.56 -8.43
N MET A 706 20.06 30.85 -7.55
CA MET A 706 19.74 29.47 -7.18
C MET A 706 18.36 29.35 -6.50
N ALA A 707 18.01 30.32 -5.64
CA ALA A 707 16.73 30.32 -4.94
C ALA A 707 15.56 30.80 -5.81
N ASP A 708 15.74 31.87 -6.58
CA ASP A 708 14.71 32.45 -7.46
C ASP A 708 14.37 31.51 -8.63
N SER A 709 15.38 30.89 -9.24
CA SER A 709 15.18 29.89 -10.28
C SER A 709 14.40 28.65 -9.79
N GLY A 710 14.40 28.41 -8.48
CA GLY A 710 13.85 27.20 -7.87
C GLY A 710 14.74 25.96 -8.08
N ALA A 711 16.00 26.14 -8.48
CA ALA A 711 16.97 25.06 -8.66
C ALA A 711 17.33 24.42 -7.32
N ARG A 712 17.72 25.24 -6.33
CA ARG A 712 18.00 24.81 -4.95
C ARG A 712 18.06 26.03 -4.03
N GLY A 713 17.49 25.91 -2.84
CA GLY A 713 17.44 27.01 -1.88
C GLY A 713 16.03 27.56 -1.72
N SER A 714 15.77 28.17 -0.57
CA SER A 714 14.50 28.82 -0.24
C SER A 714 14.77 30.06 0.60
N LYS A 715 13.80 30.99 0.62
CA LYS A 715 13.86 32.20 1.47
C LYS A 715 14.20 31.85 2.94
N SER A 716 13.65 30.76 3.47
CA SER A 716 13.90 30.32 4.84
C SER A 716 15.34 29.82 5.07
N GLN A 717 15.96 29.16 4.08
CA GLN A 717 17.36 28.72 4.15
C GLN A 717 18.33 29.89 4.01
N ILE A 718 18.06 30.83 3.08
CA ILE A 718 18.85 32.06 2.92
C ILE A 718 18.80 32.89 4.20
N LYS A 719 17.62 33.01 4.82
CA LYS A 719 17.43 33.64 6.12
C LYS A 719 18.35 33.02 7.20
N GLN A 720 18.45 31.70 7.28
CA GLN A 720 19.33 31.06 8.27
C GLN A 720 20.82 31.29 7.96
N LEU A 721 21.17 31.42 6.69
CA LEU A 721 22.55 31.62 6.24
C LEU A 721 23.08 33.02 6.61
N ALA A 722 22.29 34.07 6.36
CA ALA A 722 22.74 35.47 6.46
C ALA A 722 21.88 36.36 7.37
N GLY A 723 20.62 36.00 7.59
CA GLY A 723 19.67 36.75 8.40
C GLY A 723 19.79 36.37 9.87
N MET A 724 18.97 35.43 10.33
CA MET A 724 19.02 34.85 11.68
C MET A 724 18.36 33.48 11.68
N ARG A 725 18.68 32.61 12.65
CA ARG A 725 17.97 31.33 12.78
C ARG A 725 16.57 31.48 13.37
N GLY A 726 16.38 32.39 14.33
CA GLY A 726 15.10 32.62 14.99
C GLY A 726 14.83 31.67 16.16
N LEU A 727 13.55 31.47 16.47
CA LEU A 727 13.09 30.65 17.60
C LEU A 727 13.30 29.15 17.35
N MET A 728 13.58 28.40 18.42
CA MET A 728 13.77 26.95 18.39
C MET A 728 12.75 26.24 19.28
N ALA A 729 12.31 25.04 18.87
CA ALA A 729 11.43 24.21 19.68
C ALA A 729 12.23 23.27 20.58
N SER A 730 11.79 23.14 21.83
CA SER A 730 12.25 22.11 22.76
C SER A 730 11.75 20.71 22.33
N PRO A 731 12.30 19.61 22.90
CA PRO A 731 11.83 18.27 22.59
C PRO A 731 10.33 18.04 22.87
N SER A 732 9.75 18.75 23.85
CA SER A 732 8.32 18.70 24.17
C SER A 732 7.44 19.50 23.20
N GLY A 733 8.03 20.30 22.31
CA GLY A 733 7.32 21.16 21.36
C GLY A 733 7.17 22.62 21.83
N LYS A 734 7.40 22.91 23.11
CA LYS A 734 7.38 24.30 23.62
C LYS A 734 8.49 25.12 22.95
N ILE A 735 8.14 26.30 22.44
CA ILE A 735 9.09 27.23 21.84
C ILE A 735 9.97 27.84 22.94
N ILE A 736 11.29 27.84 22.72
CA ILE A 736 12.27 28.45 23.61
C ILE A 736 12.22 29.97 23.39
N GLU A 737 11.98 30.73 24.46
CA GLU A 737 11.80 32.19 24.42
C GLU A 737 13.04 32.95 23.95
N LEU A 738 14.23 32.39 24.17
CA LEU A 738 15.50 32.96 23.73
C LEU A 738 15.74 32.59 22.26
N PRO A 739 15.62 33.54 21.30
CA PRO A 739 15.87 33.27 19.89
C PRO A 739 17.37 33.16 19.62
N ILE A 740 17.72 32.49 18.52
CA ILE A 740 19.08 32.53 17.97
C ILE A 740 19.16 33.72 17.02
N LYS A 741 19.87 34.77 17.45
CA LYS A 741 20.03 36.03 16.71
C LYS A 741 21.11 35.93 15.64
N ALA A 742 22.09 35.05 15.86
CA ALA A 742 23.16 34.80 14.91
C ALA A 742 22.67 34.04 13.67
N SER A 743 23.35 34.30 12.56
CA SER A 743 23.27 33.53 11.32
C SER A 743 24.44 32.54 11.21
N PHE A 744 24.38 31.60 10.26
CA PHE A 744 25.52 30.71 10.01
C PHE A 744 26.77 31.45 9.52
N LYS A 745 26.61 32.58 8.82
CA LYS A 745 27.74 33.41 8.39
C LYS A 745 28.46 34.06 9.58
N GLU A 746 27.71 34.56 10.56
CA GLU A 746 28.29 35.20 11.75
C GLU A 746 28.87 34.18 12.74
N GLY A 747 28.33 32.95 12.75
CA GLY A 747 28.70 31.89 13.68
C GLY A 747 27.80 31.90 14.93
N LEU A 748 27.49 30.71 15.44
CA LEU A 748 26.64 30.53 16.62
C LEU A 748 27.50 30.40 17.88
N ASP A 749 27.05 30.99 18.99
CA ASP A 749 27.64 30.71 20.30
C ASP A 749 27.27 29.29 20.78
N VAL A 750 28.00 28.77 21.76
CA VAL A 750 27.84 27.40 22.31
C VAL A 750 26.40 27.16 22.78
N LEU A 751 25.78 28.14 23.44
CA LEU A 751 24.41 28.02 23.94
C LEU A 751 23.37 27.99 22.79
N GLU A 752 23.55 28.84 21.78
CA GLU A 752 22.69 28.88 20.60
C GLU A 752 22.82 27.57 19.80
N TYR A 753 24.05 27.09 19.61
CA TYR A 753 24.31 25.83 18.94
C TYR A 753 23.67 24.67 19.70
N PHE A 754 23.86 24.58 21.01
CA PHE A 754 23.25 23.56 21.87
C PHE A 754 21.72 23.58 21.78
N SER A 755 21.10 24.75 21.92
CA SER A 755 19.64 24.91 21.83
C SER A 755 19.09 24.42 20.48
N SER A 756 19.86 24.62 19.41
CA SER A 756 19.48 24.16 18.08
C SER A 756 19.57 22.64 17.87
N THR A 757 20.33 21.93 18.70
CA THR A 757 20.47 20.46 18.60
C THR A 757 19.18 19.72 18.95
N HIS A 758 18.33 20.30 19.81
CA HIS A 758 17.07 19.67 20.23
C HIS A 758 16.14 19.42 19.04
N GLY A 759 15.89 20.45 18.23
CA GLY A 759 15.07 20.33 17.02
C GLY A 759 15.67 19.38 15.99
N ALA A 760 16.98 19.48 15.74
CA ALA A 760 17.67 18.62 14.77
C ALA A 760 17.63 17.13 15.16
N ARG A 761 17.91 16.81 16.44
CA ARG A 761 17.89 15.42 16.92
C ARG A 761 16.48 14.83 16.90
N LYS A 762 15.47 15.62 17.28
CA LYS A 762 14.06 15.21 17.20
C LYS A 762 13.65 14.92 15.75
N GLY A 763 14.02 15.81 14.82
CA GLY A 763 13.77 15.60 13.38
C GLY A 763 14.38 14.32 12.85
N ASN A 764 15.65 14.02 13.19
CA ASN A 764 16.31 12.79 12.77
C ASN A 764 15.68 11.52 13.37
N ALA A 765 15.33 11.55 14.67
CA ALA A 765 14.70 10.43 15.34
C ALA A 765 13.31 10.13 14.77
N ASP A 766 12.50 11.17 14.56
CA ASP A 766 11.16 11.03 14.00
C ASP A 766 11.21 10.53 12.54
N THR A 767 12.14 11.04 11.72
CA THR A 767 12.32 10.58 10.34
C THR A 767 12.62 9.07 10.29
N ALA A 768 13.48 8.59 11.19
CA ALA A 768 13.81 7.17 11.28
C ALA A 768 12.63 6.31 11.74
N LEU A 769 11.82 6.77 12.70
CA LEU A 769 10.68 6.02 13.23
C LEU A 769 9.49 6.00 12.25
N LYS A 770 9.08 7.17 11.78
CA LYS A 770 7.83 7.36 11.05
C LYS A 770 7.86 6.85 9.60
N THR A 771 9.05 6.64 9.02
CA THR A 771 9.18 5.99 7.71
C THR A 771 8.53 4.59 7.70
N ALA A 772 8.54 3.88 8.84
CA ALA A 772 7.88 2.58 8.96
C ALA A 772 6.34 2.69 8.92
N ASP A 773 5.76 3.77 9.46
CA ASP A 773 4.32 3.96 9.58
C ASP A 773 3.68 4.26 8.22
N SER A 774 4.30 5.14 7.41
CA SER A 774 3.83 5.41 6.04
C SER A 774 3.87 4.16 5.15
N GLY A 775 4.93 3.35 5.25
CA GLY A 775 5.00 2.07 4.55
C GLY A 775 3.91 1.08 5.00
N TYR A 776 3.55 1.12 6.29
CA TYR A 776 2.46 0.30 6.83
C TYR A 776 1.07 0.78 6.38
N LEU A 777 0.82 2.09 6.32
CA LEU A 777 -0.41 2.64 5.74
C LEU A 777 -0.57 2.26 4.27
N THR A 778 0.49 2.48 3.46
CA THR A 778 0.50 2.13 2.03
C THR A 778 0.14 0.66 1.83
N ARG A 779 0.73 -0.23 2.64
CA ARG A 779 0.40 -1.65 2.63
C ARG A 779 -1.08 -1.90 2.92
N ARG A 780 -1.66 -1.30 3.97
CA ARG A 780 -3.08 -1.46 4.30
C ARG A 780 -4.00 -0.99 3.17
N LEU A 781 -3.64 0.12 2.52
CA LEU A 781 -4.38 0.66 1.37
C LEU A 781 -4.33 -0.32 0.18
N VAL A 782 -3.16 -0.88 -0.14
CA VAL A 782 -3.02 -1.89 -1.21
C VAL A 782 -3.83 -3.14 -0.87
N ASP A 783 -3.77 -3.62 0.37
CA ASP A 783 -4.49 -4.81 0.81
C ASP A 783 -6.03 -4.67 0.70
N VAL A 784 -6.57 -3.45 0.84
CA VAL A 784 -8.01 -3.17 0.65
C VAL A 784 -8.41 -3.03 -0.82
N SER A 785 -7.55 -2.43 -1.63
CA SER A 785 -7.92 -1.96 -2.98
C SER A 785 -7.35 -2.81 -4.11
N GLN A 786 -6.49 -3.79 -3.84
CA GLN A 786 -5.83 -4.62 -4.85
C GLN A 786 -6.76 -5.27 -5.87
N ASP A 787 -7.99 -5.60 -5.48
CA ASP A 787 -8.94 -6.32 -6.35
C ASP A 787 -9.80 -5.36 -7.19
N VAL A 788 -9.52 -4.05 -7.11
CA VAL A 788 -10.17 -3.01 -7.91
C VAL A 788 -9.42 -2.81 -9.22
N ILE A 789 -9.96 -3.38 -10.28
CA ILE A 789 -9.45 -3.36 -11.65
C ILE A 789 -10.54 -2.81 -12.57
N VAL A 790 -10.17 -2.16 -13.67
CA VAL A 790 -11.15 -1.80 -14.71
C VAL A 790 -11.60 -3.06 -15.45
N ARG A 791 -12.87 -3.46 -15.36
CA ARG A 791 -13.38 -4.70 -15.98
C ARG A 791 -14.21 -4.48 -17.24
N GLU A 792 -14.99 -3.41 -17.24
CA GLU A 792 -16.00 -3.11 -18.26
C GLU A 792 -15.83 -1.67 -18.77
N GLU A 793 -16.39 -1.38 -19.95
CA GLU A 793 -16.34 -0.03 -20.51
C GLU A 793 -17.34 0.89 -19.80
N ASP A 794 -18.62 0.51 -19.75
CA ASP A 794 -19.68 1.20 -19.02
C ASP A 794 -20.53 0.22 -18.22
N CYS A 795 -20.93 0.63 -17.01
CA CYS A 795 -21.77 -0.17 -16.12
C CYS A 795 -23.27 0.17 -16.24
N GLY A 796 -23.63 1.13 -17.10
CA GLY A 796 -25.02 1.53 -17.37
C GLY A 796 -25.65 2.40 -16.27
N THR A 797 -24.91 2.77 -15.22
CA THR A 797 -25.42 3.66 -14.17
C THR A 797 -25.72 5.06 -14.70
N GLN A 798 -26.88 5.60 -14.34
CA GLN A 798 -27.25 7.01 -14.53
C GLN A 798 -27.04 7.82 -13.24
N GLU A 799 -26.64 7.17 -12.15
CA GLU A 799 -26.31 7.82 -10.90
C GLU A 799 -24.95 8.51 -10.99
N GLY A 800 -24.88 9.71 -10.44
CA GLY A 800 -23.67 10.53 -10.47
C GLY A 800 -23.53 11.37 -9.21
N LEU A 801 -22.35 11.95 -9.04
CA LEU A 801 -21.99 12.78 -7.92
C LEU A 801 -22.01 14.26 -8.34
N TYR A 802 -22.72 15.09 -7.60
CA TYR A 802 -22.59 16.55 -7.75
C TYR A 802 -21.24 17.00 -7.19
N VAL A 803 -20.44 17.62 -8.06
CA VAL A 803 -19.12 18.14 -7.74
C VAL A 803 -19.15 19.67 -7.79
N SER A 804 -18.51 20.28 -6.80
CA SER A 804 -18.29 21.72 -6.68
C SER A 804 -16.85 21.99 -6.22
N GLU A 805 -16.46 23.26 -6.24
CA GLU A 805 -15.23 23.74 -5.60
C GLU A 805 -15.21 23.35 -4.12
N ILE A 806 -14.04 22.95 -3.62
CA ILE A 806 -13.81 22.66 -2.20
C ILE A 806 -13.16 23.90 -1.58
N LYS A 807 -13.81 24.49 -0.57
CA LYS A 807 -13.34 25.72 0.10
C LYS A 807 -13.25 25.51 1.61
N GLU A 808 -12.26 26.15 2.23
CA GLU A 808 -12.15 26.30 3.68
C GLU A 808 -12.19 27.79 4.02
N GLY A 809 -13.32 28.24 4.55
CA GLY A 809 -13.57 29.68 4.73
C GLY A 809 -13.51 30.40 3.38
N SER A 810 -12.52 31.27 3.21
CA SER A 810 -12.26 32.02 1.96
C SER A 810 -11.23 31.37 1.03
N GLU A 811 -10.50 30.36 1.49
CA GLU A 811 -9.44 29.71 0.70
C GLU A 811 -10.03 28.59 -0.18
N VAL A 812 -9.75 28.63 -1.48
CA VAL A 812 -10.14 27.56 -2.41
C VAL A 812 -9.07 26.49 -2.37
N ILE A 813 -9.43 25.31 -1.85
CA ILE A 813 -8.53 24.15 -1.75
C ILE A 813 -8.38 23.48 -3.12
N GLU A 814 -9.50 23.33 -3.83
CA GLU A 814 -9.53 22.67 -5.14
C GLU A 814 -10.58 23.32 -6.05
N GLU A 815 -10.12 23.72 -7.24
CA GLU A 815 -10.93 24.39 -8.25
C GLU A 815 -11.86 23.42 -8.98
N LEU A 816 -12.99 23.91 -9.48
CA LEU A 816 -13.93 23.09 -10.23
C LEU A 816 -13.30 22.54 -11.52
N LYS A 817 -12.45 23.32 -12.19
CA LYS A 817 -11.74 22.92 -13.42
C LYS A 817 -10.93 21.64 -13.20
N GLU A 818 -10.11 21.59 -12.16
CA GLU A 818 -9.25 20.43 -11.84
C GLU A 818 -10.09 19.16 -11.60
N ARG A 819 -11.26 19.29 -10.98
CA ARG A 819 -12.14 18.15 -10.65
C ARG A 819 -12.93 17.60 -11.83
N LEU A 820 -13.19 18.42 -12.85
CA LEU A 820 -13.94 18.03 -14.05
C LEU A 820 -13.04 17.35 -15.09
N ILE A 821 -11.76 17.75 -15.19
CA ILE A 821 -10.85 17.25 -16.21
C ILE A 821 -10.74 15.72 -16.15
N GLY A 822 -11.02 15.08 -17.28
CA GLY A 822 -10.87 13.64 -17.43
C GLY A 822 -11.96 12.82 -16.75
N ARG A 823 -13.11 13.40 -16.43
CA ARG A 823 -14.32 12.71 -15.94
C ARG A 823 -15.40 12.64 -17.03
N TYR A 824 -16.42 11.82 -16.80
CA TYR A 824 -17.62 11.74 -17.66
C TYR A 824 -18.80 12.45 -17.01
N THR A 825 -19.64 13.10 -17.81
CA THR A 825 -20.90 13.70 -17.35
C THR A 825 -21.95 12.62 -17.06
N ALA A 826 -22.73 12.79 -15.98
CA ALA A 826 -23.88 11.94 -15.69
C ALA A 826 -25.20 12.54 -16.23
N GLU A 827 -25.27 13.86 -16.39
CA GLU A 827 -26.40 14.59 -16.95
C GLU A 827 -25.93 15.60 -18.00
N ASP A 828 -26.86 16.11 -18.81
CA ASP A 828 -26.56 17.14 -19.81
C ASP A 828 -26.17 18.46 -19.11
N VAL A 829 -25.04 19.04 -19.51
CA VAL A 829 -24.56 20.32 -18.96
C VAL A 829 -25.04 21.45 -19.85
N ILE A 830 -25.92 22.28 -19.31
CA ILE A 830 -26.58 23.38 -20.03
C ILE A 830 -25.98 24.70 -19.56
N ASP A 831 -25.67 25.59 -20.51
CA ASP A 831 -25.25 26.96 -20.21
C ASP A 831 -26.44 27.75 -19.63
N PRO A 832 -26.33 28.31 -18.41
CA PRO A 832 -27.40 29.09 -17.78
C PRO A 832 -27.81 30.34 -18.57
N ASN A 833 -26.90 30.90 -19.39
CA ASN A 833 -27.13 32.16 -20.09
C ASN A 833 -27.73 31.96 -21.49
N SER A 834 -27.22 30.98 -22.23
CA SER A 834 -27.65 30.72 -23.62
C SER A 834 -28.70 29.61 -23.75
N GLY A 835 -28.82 28.73 -22.75
CA GLY A 835 -29.67 27.53 -22.83
C GLY A 835 -29.13 26.44 -23.75
N GLU A 836 -27.93 26.61 -24.32
CA GLU A 836 -27.29 25.60 -25.15
C GLU A 836 -26.70 24.46 -24.31
N VAL A 837 -26.79 23.23 -24.82
CA VAL A 837 -26.12 22.07 -24.22
C VAL A 837 -24.63 22.16 -24.54
N ILE A 838 -23.81 22.46 -23.54
CA ILE A 838 -22.35 22.51 -23.66
C ILE A 838 -21.81 21.08 -23.88
N LEU A 839 -22.33 20.12 -23.11
CA LEU A 839 -21.91 18.72 -23.17
C LEU A 839 -23.07 17.79 -22.82
N GLN A 840 -23.32 16.79 -23.68
CA GLN A 840 -24.32 15.75 -23.41
C GLN A 840 -23.88 14.82 -22.28
N SER A 841 -24.83 14.12 -21.68
CA SER A 841 -24.63 13.02 -20.74
C SER A 841 -23.75 11.91 -21.34
N ASN A 842 -22.98 11.24 -20.49
CA ASN A 842 -22.05 10.17 -20.86
C ASN A 842 -20.94 10.58 -21.85
N LYS A 843 -20.56 11.85 -21.86
CA LYS A 843 -19.42 12.34 -22.65
C LYS A 843 -18.23 12.66 -21.77
N TYR A 844 -17.05 12.46 -22.33
CA TYR A 844 -15.76 12.72 -21.69
C TYR A 844 -15.47 14.22 -21.67
N MET A 845 -14.96 14.74 -20.55
CA MET A 845 -14.59 16.14 -20.40
C MET A 845 -13.09 16.34 -20.63
N ASP A 846 -12.77 16.90 -21.81
CA ASP A 846 -11.44 17.38 -22.14
C ASP A 846 -11.12 18.71 -21.42
N PRO A 847 -9.83 19.09 -21.27
CA PRO A 847 -9.44 20.33 -20.60
C PRO A 847 -10.10 21.59 -21.17
N GLU A 848 -10.28 21.66 -22.49
CA GLU A 848 -10.94 22.77 -23.18
C GLU A 848 -12.43 22.87 -22.83
N ILE A 849 -13.11 21.72 -22.74
CA ILE A 849 -14.53 21.67 -22.37
C ILE A 849 -14.72 22.04 -20.90
N ALA A 850 -13.85 21.56 -20.02
CA ALA A 850 -13.86 21.91 -18.60
C ALA A 850 -13.67 23.43 -18.40
N GLU A 851 -12.80 24.07 -19.18
CA GLU A 851 -12.63 25.51 -19.18
C GLU A 851 -13.89 26.24 -19.66
N ARG A 852 -14.49 25.78 -20.75
CA ARG A 852 -15.75 26.34 -21.26
C ARG A 852 -16.91 26.25 -20.26
N ILE A 853 -17.01 25.17 -19.49
CA ILE A 853 -18.01 24.98 -18.43
C ILE A 853 -17.82 26.02 -17.31
N VAL A 854 -16.59 26.22 -16.86
CA VAL A 854 -16.28 27.17 -15.79
C VAL A 854 -16.49 28.62 -16.27
N SER A 855 -16.09 28.93 -17.51
CA SER A 855 -16.31 30.26 -18.13
C SER A 855 -17.80 30.58 -18.31
N ALA A 856 -18.67 29.58 -18.48
CA ALA A 856 -20.13 29.76 -18.51
C ALA A 856 -20.74 30.11 -17.13
N GLY A 857 -19.95 30.09 -16.05
CA GLY A 857 -20.41 30.44 -14.69
C GLY A 857 -21.09 29.31 -13.93
N ILE A 858 -20.97 28.06 -14.40
CA ILE A 858 -21.56 26.87 -13.77
C ILE A 858 -20.79 26.51 -12.49
N LYS A 859 -21.49 26.41 -11.35
CA LYS A 859 -20.89 26.14 -10.03
C LYS A 859 -20.94 24.69 -9.57
N LYS A 860 -21.85 23.89 -10.15
CA LYS A 860 -22.08 22.49 -9.78
C LYS A 860 -22.34 21.68 -11.04
N VAL A 861 -21.69 20.52 -11.16
CA VAL A 861 -21.85 19.59 -12.29
C VAL A 861 -21.99 18.18 -11.74
N LYS A 862 -22.91 17.39 -12.31
CA LYS A 862 -23.08 15.97 -11.96
C LYS A 862 -22.19 15.10 -12.84
N ILE A 863 -21.23 14.44 -12.23
CA ILE A 863 -20.26 13.57 -12.91
C ILE A 863 -20.50 12.10 -12.58
N LYS A 864 -20.10 11.21 -13.49
CA LYS A 864 -19.90 9.79 -13.15
C LYS A 864 -18.69 9.67 -12.21
N SER A 865 -18.86 8.94 -11.11
CA SER A 865 -17.84 8.73 -10.08
C SER A 865 -17.68 7.25 -9.79
N VAL A 866 -16.54 6.88 -9.21
CA VAL A 866 -16.30 5.51 -8.73
C VAL A 866 -17.31 5.12 -7.65
N PHE A 867 -17.83 6.08 -6.87
CA PHE A 867 -18.81 5.81 -5.80
C PHE A 867 -20.13 5.20 -6.29
N THR A 868 -20.60 5.59 -7.48
CA THR A 868 -21.89 5.17 -8.05
C THR A 868 -21.76 4.03 -9.07
N CYS A 869 -20.57 3.44 -9.18
CA CYS A 869 -20.30 2.39 -10.16
C CYS A 869 -20.95 1.04 -9.77
N ASN A 870 -21.75 0.50 -10.69
CA ASN A 870 -22.49 -0.77 -10.53
C ASN A 870 -21.69 -2.03 -10.90
N CYS A 871 -20.42 -1.93 -11.27
CA CYS A 871 -19.59 -3.11 -11.50
C CYS A 871 -19.39 -3.91 -10.20
N LYS A 872 -19.78 -5.20 -10.22
CA LYS A 872 -19.65 -6.14 -9.10
C LYS A 872 -18.20 -6.35 -8.66
N VAL A 873 -17.31 -6.53 -9.62
CA VAL A 873 -15.86 -6.67 -9.38
C VAL A 873 -15.13 -5.55 -10.08
N GLY A 874 -14.49 -4.66 -9.31
CA GLY A 874 -13.75 -3.54 -9.87
C GLY A 874 -14.61 -2.32 -10.20
N VAL A 875 -14.28 -1.65 -11.30
CA VAL A 875 -14.94 -0.42 -11.79
C VAL A 875 -15.04 -0.45 -13.32
N CYS A 876 -15.93 0.36 -13.91
CA CYS A 876 -15.94 0.59 -15.35
C CYS A 876 -15.06 1.77 -15.77
N SER A 877 -14.69 1.81 -17.05
CA SER A 877 -13.88 2.89 -17.64
C SER A 877 -14.58 4.26 -17.53
N HIS A 878 -15.90 4.32 -17.76
CA HIS A 878 -16.65 5.59 -17.71
C HIS A 878 -16.74 6.19 -16.29
N CYS A 879 -16.93 5.38 -15.26
CA CYS A 879 -16.96 5.86 -13.87
C CYS A 879 -15.58 6.29 -13.35
N TYR A 880 -14.49 5.73 -13.90
CA TYR A 880 -13.13 6.09 -13.50
C TYR A 880 -12.57 7.30 -14.29
N GLY A 881 -12.82 7.33 -15.61
CA GLY A 881 -12.41 8.41 -16.51
C GLY A 881 -10.98 8.27 -17.02
N MET A 882 -10.17 9.32 -16.83
CA MET A 882 -8.80 9.43 -17.34
C MET A 882 -7.78 8.65 -16.51
N ASN A 883 -6.80 8.01 -17.19
CA ASN A 883 -5.58 7.49 -16.62
C ASN A 883 -4.58 8.63 -16.36
N MET A 884 -4.26 8.89 -15.09
CA MET A 884 -3.33 9.96 -14.71
C MET A 884 -1.88 9.71 -15.15
N ALA A 885 -1.50 8.46 -15.42
CA ALA A 885 -0.14 8.15 -15.88
C ALA A 885 0.08 8.45 -17.37
N THR A 886 -0.98 8.52 -18.18
CA THR A 886 -0.89 8.68 -19.64
C THR A 886 -1.71 9.86 -20.19
N ALA A 887 -2.51 10.53 -19.36
CA ALA A 887 -3.49 11.55 -19.74
C ALA A 887 -4.50 11.10 -20.83
N LYS A 888 -4.70 9.79 -20.98
CA LYS A 888 -5.67 9.20 -21.91
C LYS A 888 -6.83 8.55 -21.15
N LYS A 889 -7.87 8.12 -21.86
CA LYS A 889 -8.94 7.30 -21.29
C LYS A 889 -8.34 6.01 -20.70
N ILE A 890 -8.92 5.53 -19.60
CA ILE A 890 -8.42 4.32 -18.92
C ILE A 890 -8.74 3.07 -19.74
N ASP A 891 -7.75 2.21 -19.91
CA ASP A 891 -7.89 0.92 -20.58
C ASP A 891 -8.45 -0.15 -19.64
N ILE A 892 -9.07 -1.16 -20.23
CA ILE A 892 -9.59 -2.31 -19.49
C ILE A 892 -8.41 -3.15 -18.98
N GLY A 893 -8.47 -3.53 -17.72
CA GLY A 893 -7.41 -4.29 -17.05
C GLY A 893 -6.44 -3.45 -16.23
N GLU A 894 -6.53 -2.12 -16.25
CA GLU A 894 -5.67 -1.30 -15.39
C GLU A 894 -5.99 -1.53 -13.91
N ALA A 895 -4.94 -1.79 -13.11
CA ALA A 895 -5.05 -2.06 -11.68
C ALA A 895 -5.16 -0.75 -10.86
N VAL A 896 -6.26 -0.02 -11.09
CA VAL A 896 -6.50 1.33 -10.51
C VAL A 896 -6.49 1.35 -8.99
N GLY A 897 -6.84 0.25 -8.33
CA GLY A 897 -6.75 0.13 -6.87
C GLY A 897 -5.31 0.21 -6.34
N ILE A 898 -4.38 -0.51 -6.96
CA ILE A 898 -2.96 -0.45 -6.59
C ILE A 898 -2.40 0.95 -6.84
N ILE A 899 -2.76 1.57 -7.96
CA ILE A 899 -2.33 2.94 -8.29
C ILE A 899 -2.84 3.91 -7.23
N ALA A 900 -4.13 3.87 -6.90
CA ALA A 900 -4.72 4.71 -5.87
C ALA A 900 -4.03 4.54 -4.51
N ALA A 901 -3.80 3.30 -4.08
CA ALA A 901 -3.13 3.02 -2.82
C ALA A 901 -1.68 3.55 -2.77
N GLN A 902 -0.92 3.43 -3.86
CA GLN A 902 0.43 3.97 -3.96
C GLN A 902 0.43 5.50 -4.00
N SER A 903 -0.49 6.11 -4.76
CA SER A 903 -0.61 7.56 -4.89
C SER A 903 -1.02 8.25 -3.58
N ILE A 904 -1.77 7.56 -2.71
CA ILE A 904 -2.09 8.04 -1.35
C ILE A 904 -0.92 7.76 -0.39
N GLY A 905 -0.30 6.58 -0.53
CA GLY A 905 0.72 6.08 0.38
C GLY A 905 2.09 6.77 0.26
N GLU A 906 2.57 7.00 -0.97
CA GLU A 906 3.89 7.58 -1.24
C GLU A 906 4.07 8.97 -0.61
N PRO A 907 3.12 9.92 -0.78
CA PRO A 907 3.23 11.20 -0.11
C PRO A 907 3.05 11.12 1.40
N GLY A 908 2.54 10.01 1.94
CA GLY A 908 2.48 9.76 3.39
C GLY A 908 3.85 9.84 4.06
N THR A 909 4.93 9.49 3.35
CA THR A 909 6.30 9.70 3.84
C THR A 909 6.62 11.19 3.95
N GLN A 910 6.22 11.98 2.95
CA GLN A 910 6.44 13.42 2.89
C GLN A 910 5.60 14.18 3.93
N LEU A 911 4.33 13.81 4.13
CA LEU A 911 3.44 14.36 5.16
C LEU A 911 4.08 14.25 6.55
N THR A 912 4.78 13.14 6.77
CA THR A 912 5.40 12.89 8.05
C THR A 912 6.72 13.62 8.24
N MET A 913 7.40 13.96 7.13
CA MET A 913 8.64 14.75 7.08
C MET A 913 8.41 16.27 7.02
N ARG A 914 7.20 16.77 6.74
CA ARG A 914 6.90 18.22 6.62
C ARG A 914 6.22 18.86 7.82
N THR A 915 5.65 18.08 8.73
CA THR A 915 5.09 18.54 10.02
C THR A 915 6.06 19.30 10.95
N PHE A 916 7.30 19.55 10.50
CA PHE A 916 8.38 20.19 11.26
C PHE A 916 8.59 21.68 10.94
N HIS A 917 8.14 22.18 9.78
CA HIS A 917 8.46 23.55 9.34
C HIS A 917 7.45 24.60 9.81
N THR A 918 6.18 24.22 9.92
CA THR A 918 5.18 24.92 10.72
C THR A 918 5.31 24.37 12.13
N GLY A 919 5.73 25.18 13.11
CA GLY A 919 5.94 24.76 14.50
C GLY A 919 4.68 24.20 15.14
N GLY A 920 4.39 22.92 14.91
CA GLY A 920 3.22 22.22 15.43
C GLY A 920 3.42 21.83 16.88
N VAL A 921 3.44 22.82 17.77
CA VAL A 921 2.80 22.88 19.10
C VAL A 921 2.86 24.36 19.55
N ALA A 922 1.93 25.21 19.10
CA ALA A 922 1.68 26.53 19.70
C ALA A 922 0.28 27.11 19.43
N THR A 923 -0.66 26.32 18.91
CA THR A 923 -2.10 26.63 19.05
C THR A 923 -2.72 25.44 19.74
N GLY A 924 -3.41 25.67 20.87
CA GLY A 924 -4.01 24.64 21.72
C GLY A 924 -5.18 23.87 21.08
N ALA A 925 -5.11 23.56 19.79
CA ALA A 925 -6.10 22.75 19.09
C ALA A 925 -5.78 21.26 19.31
N ASP A 926 -6.66 20.55 19.99
CA ASP A 926 -6.61 19.11 20.28
C ASP A 926 -6.86 18.23 19.02
N ILE A 927 -6.50 18.74 17.84
CA ILE A 927 -6.79 18.18 16.51
C ILE A 927 -5.55 17.46 15.98
N THR A 928 -5.72 16.19 15.59
CA THR A 928 -4.66 15.40 14.95
C THR A 928 -4.32 16.00 13.58
N GLN A 929 -3.02 16.18 13.27
CA GLN A 929 -2.53 16.71 11.99
C GLN A 929 -1.59 15.70 11.29
N GLY A 930 -1.43 15.86 9.97
CA GLY A 930 -0.52 15.05 9.15
C GLY A 930 -0.95 13.58 9.00
N LEU A 931 0.02 12.67 8.94
CA LEU A 931 -0.23 11.24 8.73
C LEU A 931 -1.18 10.61 9.77
N PRO A 932 -1.06 10.88 11.09
CA PRO A 932 -2.00 10.33 12.09
C PRO A 932 -3.46 10.64 11.81
N ARG A 933 -3.77 11.84 11.27
CA ARG A 933 -5.14 12.22 10.89
C ARG A 933 -5.64 11.41 9.71
N VAL A 934 -4.80 11.21 8.70
CA VAL A 934 -5.12 10.37 7.54
C VAL A 934 -5.38 8.91 7.96
N GLU A 935 -4.57 8.37 8.87
CA GLU A 935 -4.79 7.02 9.41
C GLU A 935 -6.08 6.90 10.21
N GLU A 936 -6.41 7.92 11.01
CA GLU A 936 -7.64 7.98 11.80
C GLU A 936 -8.90 7.97 10.91
N LEU A 937 -8.87 8.76 9.82
CA LEU A 937 -9.94 8.85 8.82
C LEU A 937 -10.12 7.54 8.06
N PHE A 938 -9.05 6.94 7.52
CA PHE A 938 -9.15 5.67 6.78
C PHE A 938 -9.46 4.46 7.67
N GLU A 939 -9.11 4.50 8.96
CA GLU A 939 -9.55 3.46 9.90
C GLU A 939 -10.96 3.72 10.45
N ALA A 940 -11.63 4.80 10.03
CA ALA A 940 -12.95 5.23 10.49
C ALA A 940 -13.05 5.18 12.03
N ARG A 941 -11.99 5.64 12.71
CA ARG A 941 -11.90 5.66 14.17
C ARG A 941 -12.66 6.87 14.71
N LYS A 942 -13.19 6.72 15.93
CA LYS A 942 -13.77 7.84 16.66
C LYS A 942 -12.67 8.86 16.98
N PRO A 943 -12.82 10.14 16.60
CA PRO A 943 -11.81 11.15 16.83
C PRO A 943 -11.62 11.47 18.32
N LYS A 944 -10.42 11.94 18.69
CA LYS A 944 -10.10 12.34 20.07
C LYS A 944 -10.82 13.62 20.46
N GLY A 945 -10.66 14.68 19.65
CA GLY A 945 -11.42 15.92 19.77
C GLY A 945 -12.71 15.85 18.97
N LEU A 946 -13.70 15.09 19.44
CA LEU A 946 -14.98 14.88 18.76
C LEU A 946 -15.80 16.18 18.71
N ALA A 947 -16.13 16.64 17.51
CA ALA A 947 -17.13 17.68 17.31
C ALA A 947 -18.54 17.10 17.47
N ILE A 948 -19.40 17.83 18.20
CA ILE A 948 -20.83 17.53 18.27
C ILE A 948 -21.48 18.10 17.02
N VAL A 949 -22.25 17.28 16.31
CA VAL A 949 -23.01 17.67 15.11
C VAL A 949 -24.51 17.67 15.39
N SER A 950 -25.25 18.54 14.71
CA SER A 950 -26.71 18.54 14.78
C SER A 950 -27.29 17.33 14.05
N GLU A 951 -28.31 16.70 14.61
CA GLU A 951 -29.05 15.59 13.99
C GLU A 951 -30.24 16.10 13.17
N ILE A 952 -30.74 17.30 13.51
CA ILE A 952 -31.89 17.93 12.88
C ILE A 952 -31.54 19.30 12.31
N THR A 953 -32.30 19.72 11.30
CA THR A 953 -32.24 21.08 10.75
C THR A 953 -33.14 21.99 11.56
N GLY A 954 -32.66 23.16 11.96
CA GLY A 954 -33.43 24.05 12.81
C GLY A 954 -32.68 25.28 13.31
N THR A 955 -33.34 26.05 14.18
CA THR A 955 -32.77 27.24 14.81
C THR A 955 -32.13 26.87 16.15
N VAL A 956 -30.92 27.37 16.38
CA VAL A 956 -30.13 27.14 17.58
C VAL A 956 -30.64 28.00 18.74
N LYS A 957 -30.82 27.38 19.90
CA LYS A 957 -31.08 28.02 21.20
C LYS A 957 -30.01 27.60 22.20
N MET A 958 -29.38 28.55 22.88
CA MET A 958 -28.31 28.27 23.84
C MET A 958 -28.76 28.52 25.28
N GLU A 959 -28.52 27.56 26.17
CA GLU A 959 -28.73 27.71 27.62
C GLU A 959 -27.45 27.38 28.39
N GLU A 960 -26.99 28.31 29.23
CA GLU A 960 -25.75 28.17 29.99
C GLU A 960 -26.05 28.07 31.49
N THR A 961 -25.77 26.90 32.09
CA THR A 961 -25.85 26.69 33.55
C THR A 961 -24.45 26.60 34.17
N LYS A 962 -24.31 26.84 35.48
CA LYS A 962 -23.02 26.82 36.22
C LYS A 962 -22.17 25.54 36.06
N LYS A 963 -22.73 24.45 35.53
CA LYS A 963 -22.04 23.15 35.34
C LYS A 963 -22.10 22.57 33.92
N LYS A 964 -22.93 23.11 33.02
CA LYS A 964 -23.08 22.61 31.63
C LYS A 964 -23.50 23.74 30.68
N ARG A 965 -23.05 23.67 29.44
CA ARG A 965 -23.60 24.46 28.34
C ARG A 965 -24.44 23.54 27.47
N ILE A 966 -25.70 23.90 27.27
CA ILE A 966 -26.66 23.11 26.47
C ILE A 966 -26.98 23.93 25.23
N VAL A 967 -26.90 23.28 24.07
CA VAL A 967 -27.41 23.83 22.81
C VAL A 967 -28.59 22.99 22.40
N SER A 968 -29.77 23.59 22.27
CA SER A 968 -30.92 22.95 21.66
C SER A 968 -31.16 23.47 20.25
N VAL A 969 -31.61 22.59 19.37
CA VAL A 969 -31.98 22.93 17.98
C VAL A 969 -33.47 22.67 17.87
N MET A 970 -34.24 23.68 17.44
CA MET A 970 -35.67 23.54 17.18
C MET A 970 -35.93 23.43 15.68
N SER A 971 -36.52 22.32 15.25
CA SER A 971 -36.97 22.15 13.88
C SER A 971 -38.22 22.97 13.56
N SER A 972 -38.49 23.19 12.27
CA SER A 972 -39.72 23.84 11.79
C SER A 972 -40.99 23.13 12.24
N ASP A 973 -40.88 21.83 12.53
CA ASP A 973 -42.00 20.95 12.88
C ASP A 973 -42.26 20.91 14.40
N GLY A 974 -41.47 21.65 15.20
CA GLY A 974 -41.62 21.76 16.65
C GLY A 974 -40.84 20.72 17.47
N GLU A 975 -40.06 19.84 16.82
CA GLU A 975 -39.15 18.92 17.51
C GLU A 975 -37.91 19.66 18.03
N GLU A 976 -37.61 19.49 19.33
CA GLU A 976 -36.44 20.07 19.99
C GLU A 976 -35.45 18.95 20.36
N HIS A 977 -34.22 19.03 19.84
CA HIS A 977 -33.11 18.15 20.22
C HIS A 977 -32.06 18.93 21.01
N SER A 978 -31.65 18.43 22.17
CA SER A 978 -30.68 19.09 23.05
C SER A 978 -29.33 18.37 23.11
N TYR A 979 -28.24 19.16 23.04
CA TYR A 979 -26.85 18.70 23.02
C TYR A 979 -26.09 19.24 24.23
N ASP A 980 -25.53 18.33 25.04
CA ASP A 980 -24.66 18.66 26.17
C ASP A 980 -23.23 18.97 25.69
N ILE A 981 -22.79 20.23 25.82
CA ILE A 981 -21.45 20.68 25.39
C ILE A 981 -20.50 20.76 26.60
N PRO A 982 -19.33 20.10 26.54
CA PRO A 982 -18.27 20.28 27.53
C PRO A 982 -17.75 21.72 27.56
N PHE A 983 -17.50 22.29 28.74
CA PHE A 983 -17.01 23.68 28.87
C PHE A 983 -15.68 23.98 28.17
N GLY A 984 -14.85 22.96 27.92
CA GLY A 984 -13.58 23.12 27.20
C GLY A 984 -13.73 23.22 25.68
N SER A 985 -14.91 22.93 25.14
CA SER A 985 -15.17 22.93 23.69
C SER A 985 -15.61 24.32 23.23
N ARG A 986 -14.93 24.86 22.22
CA ARG A 986 -15.34 26.12 21.57
C ARG A 986 -16.55 25.87 20.68
N LEU A 987 -17.47 26.82 20.66
CA LEU A 987 -18.70 26.75 19.87
C LEU A 987 -18.51 27.45 18.54
N LYS A 988 -19.04 26.83 17.49
CA LYS A 988 -19.02 27.33 16.11
C LYS A 988 -20.30 28.07 15.74
N VAL A 989 -21.39 27.81 16.48
CA VAL A 989 -22.73 28.35 16.27
C VAL A 989 -23.09 29.41 17.32
N SER A 990 -23.93 30.36 16.93
CA SER A 990 -24.49 31.43 17.77
C SER A 990 -25.97 31.21 18.05
N ASP A 991 -26.48 31.85 19.10
CA ASP A 991 -27.91 31.82 19.44
C ASP A 991 -28.74 32.48 18.32
N GLY A 992 -29.75 31.76 17.81
CA GLY A 992 -30.56 32.19 16.67
C GLY A 992 -30.02 31.79 15.29
N ASP A 993 -28.87 31.12 15.19
CA ASP A 993 -28.35 30.61 13.91
C ASP A 993 -29.24 29.48 13.35
N LEU A 994 -29.42 29.46 12.03
CA LEU A 994 -30.07 28.37 11.31
C LEU A 994 -29.00 27.36 10.88
N ILE A 995 -29.11 26.11 11.33
CA ILE A 995 -28.15 25.05 11.00
C ILE A 995 -28.84 23.86 10.31
N GLU A 996 -28.14 23.21 9.38
CA GLU A 996 -28.62 22.00 8.72
C GLU A 996 -28.26 20.75 9.53
N ALA A 997 -29.05 19.68 9.35
CA ALA A 997 -28.74 18.37 9.91
C ALA A 997 -27.34 17.92 9.44
N GLY A 998 -26.45 17.66 10.39
CA GLY A 998 -25.06 17.24 10.23
C GLY A 998 -24.04 18.38 10.21
N ASP A 999 -24.44 19.61 10.54
CA ASP A 999 -23.51 20.73 10.75
C ASP A 999 -22.87 20.70 12.15
N GLU A 1000 -21.64 21.20 12.25
CA GLU A 1000 -20.83 21.22 13.47
C GLU A 1000 -21.31 22.30 14.45
N ILE A 1001 -21.70 21.88 15.65
CA ILE A 1001 -22.06 22.78 16.77
C ILE A 1001 -20.79 23.26 17.48
N THR A 1002 -19.84 22.36 17.72
CA THR A 1002 -18.55 22.64 18.40
C THR A 1002 -17.37 22.50 17.45
N GLU A 1003 -16.28 23.22 17.72
CA GLU A 1003 -15.00 22.98 17.06
C GLU A 1003 -14.48 21.56 17.35
N GLY A 1004 -13.91 20.91 16.35
CA GLY A 1004 -13.31 19.59 16.49
C GLY A 1004 -13.36 18.80 15.19
N SER A 1005 -13.06 17.51 15.29
CA SER A 1005 -13.17 16.55 14.20
C SER A 1005 -14.49 15.80 14.28
N VAL A 1006 -15.21 15.71 13.16
CA VAL A 1006 -16.46 14.96 13.09
C VAL A 1006 -16.18 13.46 12.96
N ASN A 1007 -17.05 12.66 13.55
CA ASN A 1007 -17.04 11.21 13.40
C ASN A 1007 -17.77 10.81 12.10
N PRO A 1008 -17.12 10.09 11.17
CA PRO A 1008 -17.74 9.65 9.92
C PRO A 1008 -19.01 8.80 10.09
N HIS A 1009 -19.12 8.04 11.19
CA HIS A 1009 -20.31 7.22 11.47
C HIS A 1009 -21.54 8.07 11.82
N ASP A 1010 -21.33 9.21 12.47
CA ASP A 1010 -22.42 10.12 12.85
C ASP A 1010 -22.96 10.81 11.57
N ILE A 1011 -22.06 11.25 10.69
CA ILE A 1011 -22.42 11.79 9.37
C ILE A 1011 -23.17 10.75 8.54
N MET A 1012 -22.73 9.49 8.55
CA MET A 1012 -23.40 8.42 7.81
C MET A 1012 -24.84 8.20 8.29
N SER A 1013 -25.07 8.32 9.60
CA SER A 1013 -26.40 8.15 10.20
C SER A 1013 -27.32 9.33 9.87
N ILE A 1014 -26.78 10.54 9.74
CA ILE A 1014 -27.54 11.78 9.53
C ILE A 1014 -27.73 12.09 8.03
N LYS A 1015 -26.62 12.23 7.28
CA LYS A 1015 -26.60 12.64 5.86
C LYS A 1015 -26.59 11.44 4.88
N GLY A 1016 -26.69 10.21 5.39
CA GLY A 1016 -26.58 9.00 4.60
C GLY A 1016 -25.16 8.72 4.09
N ILE A 1017 -25.02 7.69 3.25
CA ILE A 1017 -23.70 7.20 2.87
C ILE A 1017 -22.95 8.14 1.92
N ASP A 1018 -23.66 8.83 1.04
CA ASP A 1018 -23.03 9.79 0.13
C ASP A 1018 -22.52 11.02 0.89
N GLY A 1019 -23.20 11.41 1.97
CA GLY A 1019 -22.71 12.41 2.91
C GLY A 1019 -21.38 11.98 3.53
N ALA A 1020 -21.31 10.74 4.05
CA ALA A 1020 -20.08 10.21 4.65
C ALA A 1020 -18.93 10.06 3.65
N ARG A 1021 -19.21 9.62 2.42
CA ARG A 1021 -18.21 9.49 1.34
C ARG A 1021 -17.63 10.85 0.96
N ARG A 1022 -18.49 11.87 0.79
CA ARG A 1022 -18.06 13.25 0.48
C ARG A 1022 -17.23 13.84 1.60
N TYR A 1023 -17.65 13.64 2.85
CA TYR A 1023 -16.90 14.10 4.03
C TYR A 1023 -15.50 13.49 4.10
N LEU A 1024 -15.39 12.16 3.96
CA LEU A 1024 -14.10 11.48 3.98
C LEU A 1024 -13.19 11.97 2.85
N LEU A 1025 -13.74 12.16 1.64
CA LEU A 1025 -12.99 12.69 0.51
C LEU A 1025 -12.48 14.11 0.79
N SER A 1026 -13.35 15.02 1.24
CA SER A 1026 -12.96 16.41 1.49
C SER A 1026 -11.95 16.55 2.62
N GLU A 1027 -12.13 15.82 3.71
CA GLU A 1027 -11.22 15.87 4.86
C GLU A 1027 -9.83 15.31 4.53
N VAL A 1028 -9.77 14.19 3.82
CA VAL A 1028 -8.47 13.63 3.42
C VAL A 1028 -7.79 14.56 2.42
N GLN A 1029 -8.50 15.06 1.42
CA GLN A 1029 -7.96 15.99 0.41
C GLN A 1029 -7.39 17.26 1.06
N LYS A 1030 -8.11 17.82 2.04
CA LYS A 1030 -7.67 18.97 2.83
C LYS A 1030 -6.33 18.71 3.53
N VAL A 1031 -6.15 17.55 4.18
CA VAL A 1031 -4.89 17.22 4.87
C VAL A 1031 -3.70 17.15 3.89
N TYR A 1032 -3.90 16.61 2.68
CA TYR A 1032 -2.84 16.55 1.67
C TYR A 1032 -2.52 17.95 1.09
N ARG A 1033 -3.53 18.73 0.72
CA ARG A 1033 -3.36 20.07 0.13
C ARG A 1033 -2.75 21.07 1.12
N LEU A 1034 -3.15 21.05 2.40
CA LEU A 1034 -2.52 21.86 3.47
C LEU A 1034 -1.02 21.58 3.63
N GLN A 1035 -0.55 20.41 3.21
CA GLN A 1035 0.87 20.04 3.24
C GLN A 1035 1.57 20.22 1.88
N GLY A 1036 0.89 20.84 0.91
CA GLY A 1036 1.38 21.10 -0.43
C GLY A 1036 1.64 19.84 -1.24
N VAL A 1037 0.79 18.82 -1.07
CA VAL A 1037 0.78 17.60 -1.87
C VAL A 1037 -0.52 17.54 -2.66
N ASP A 1038 -0.41 17.44 -3.98
CA ASP A 1038 -1.55 17.30 -4.88
C ASP A 1038 -1.84 15.81 -5.13
N ILE A 1039 -3.09 15.41 -4.91
CA ILE A 1039 -3.62 14.08 -5.21
C ILE A 1039 -4.97 14.25 -5.91
N ASN A 1040 -5.20 13.48 -6.97
CA ASN A 1040 -6.49 13.48 -7.64
C ASN A 1040 -7.56 12.77 -6.79
N ASP A 1041 -8.76 13.35 -6.72
CA ASP A 1041 -9.86 12.86 -5.88
C ASP A 1041 -10.29 11.42 -6.21
N LYS A 1042 -10.13 10.94 -7.45
CA LYS A 1042 -10.48 9.56 -7.85
C LYS A 1042 -9.76 8.48 -7.04
N HIS A 1043 -8.53 8.74 -6.63
CA HIS A 1043 -7.75 7.77 -5.85
C HIS A 1043 -8.38 7.59 -4.46
N LEU A 1044 -8.88 8.69 -3.87
CA LEU A 1044 -9.63 8.66 -2.62
C LEU A 1044 -10.99 7.96 -2.81
N GLU A 1045 -11.69 8.23 -3.91
CA GLU A 1045 -12.96 7.59 -4.23
C GLU A 1045 -12.84 6.05 -4.28
N VAL A 1046 -11.79 5.53 -4.92
CA VAL A 1046 -11.53 4.08 -5.03
C VAL A 1046 -11.40 3.44 -3.64
N VAL A 1047 -10.66 4.05 -2.73
CA VAL A 1047 -10.45 3.51 -1.37
C VAL A 1047 -11.71 3.64 -0.53
N VAL A 1048 -12.35 4.81 -0.53
CA VAL A 1048 -13.57 5.07 0.27
C VAL A 1048 -14.75 4.22 -0.23
N ARG A 1049 -14.80 3.87 -1.52
CA ARG A 1049 -15.76 2.88 -2.04
C ARG A 1049 -15.58 1.52 -1.36
N GLN A 1050 -14.34 1.05 -1.16
CA GLN A 1050 -14.10 -0.22 -0.47
C GLN A 1050 -14.47 -0.17 1.02
N MET A 1051 -14.32 1.00 1.66
CA MET A 1051 -14.75 1.20 3.06
C MET A 1051 -16.27 1.12 3.24
N THR A 1052 -17.05 1.41 2.20
CA THR A 1052 -18.52 1.46 2.23
C THR A 1052 -19.19 0.28 1.51
N ARG A 1053 -18.44 -0.76 1.14
CA ARG A 1053 -18.91 -1.83 0.25
C ARG A 1053 -19.85 -2.86 0.91
N LYS A 1054 -19.80 -3.00 2.24
CA LYS A 1054 -20.50 -4.09 2.96
C LYS A 1054 -21.85 -3.65 3.54
N ILE A 1055 -22.84 -4.52 3.41
CA ILE A 1055 -24.16 -4.41 4.05
C ILE A 1055 -24.22 -5.35 5.25
N LYS A 1056 -24.65 -4.83 6.38
CA LYS A 1056 -24.95 -5.60 7.58
C LYS A 1056 -26.45 -5.93 7.59
N ILE A 1057 -26.75 -7.22 7.67
CA ILE A 1057 -28.11 -7.71 7.60
C ILE A 1057 -28.79 -7.50 8.96
N LEU A 1058 -29.96 -6.88 8.97
CA LEU A 1058 -30.77 -6.66 10.18
C LEU A 1058 -31.81 -7.78 10.30
N GLU A 1059 -32.54 -8.03 9.22
CA GLU A 1059 -33.60 -9.04 9.10
C GLU A 1059 -33.35 -9.84 7.83
N SER A 1060 -33.41 -11.18 7.90
CA SER A 1060 -33.17 -12.03 6.75
C SER A 1060 -34.38 -12.18 5.82
N GLY A 1061 -35.59 -11.81 6.24
CA GLY A 1061 -36.80 -12.13 5.48
C GLY A 1061 -36.86 -13.62 5.13
N ASP A 1062 -37.23 -13.93 3.89
CA ASP A 1062 -37.24 -15.28 3.32
C ASP A 1062 -35.92 -15.63 2.58
N THR A 1063 -34.89 -14.79 2.68
CA THR A 1063 -33.57 -15.07 2.08
C THR A 1063 -32.78 -16.12 2.88
N ASP A 1064 -31.77 -16.73 2.25
CA ASP A 1064 -30.83 -17.65 2.91
C ASP A 1064 -29.75 -16.94 3.74
N LEU A 1065 -29.89 -15.63 3.89
CA LEU A 1065 -28.94 -14.79 4.59
C LEU A 1065 -29.13 -14.84 6.10
N LEU A 1066 -28.05 -14.56 6.84
CA LEU A 1066 -28.05 -14.62 8.29
C LEU A 1066 -28.05 -13.22 8.91
N PRO A 1067 -28.98 -12.92 9.84
CA PRO A 1067 -28.97 -11.65 10.56
C PRO A 1067 -27.64 -11.39 11.27
N GLY A 1068 -27.14 -10.15 11.20
CA GLY A 1068 -25.89 -9.71 11.81
C GLY A 1068 -24.62 -10.05 11.00
N THR A 1069 -24.72 -10.81 9.92
CA THR A 1069 -23.59 -11.03 9.01
C THR A 1069 -23.39 -9.82 8.09
N MET A 1070 -22.15 -9.63 7.64
CA MET A 1070 -21.78 -8.61 6.67
C MET A 1070 -21.53 -9.29 5.34
N ILE A 1071 -22.23 -8.86 4.30
CA ILE A 1071 -22.06 -9.38 2.93
C ILE A 1071 -21.81 -8.23 1.95
N ASP A 1072 -21.36 -8.57 0.75
CA ASP A 1072 -21.18 -7.57 -0.29
C ASP A 1072 -22.52 -6.95 -0.70
N MET A 1073 -22.55 -5.65 -0.98
CA MET A 1073 -23.75 -4.95 -1.42
C MET A 1073 -24.37 -5.59 -2.68
N PHE A 1074 -23.53 -6.03 -3.62
CA PHE A 1074 -24.01 -6.64 -4.86
C PHE A 1074 -24.65 -8.01 -4.61
N ASP A 1075 -24.05 -8.85 -3.76
CA ASP A 1075 -24.61 -10.16 -3.43
C ASP A 1075 -25.92 -10.04 -2.62
N PHE A 1076 -26.02 -9.02 -1.75
CA PHE A 1076 -27.27 -8.70 -1.03
C PHE A 1076 -28.40 -8.32 -1.99
N ASN A 1077 -28.10 -7.44 -2.94
CA ASN A 1077 -29.08 -6.97 -3.92
C ASN A 1077 -29.51 -8.09 -4.88
N GLU A 1078 -28.59 -8.97 -5.28
CA GLU A 1078 -28.86 -10.13 -6.14
C GLU A 1078 -29.78 -11.13 -5.43
N GLU A 1079 -29.52 -11.41 -4.15
CA GLU A 1079 -30.35 -12.32 -3.35
C GLU A 1079 -31.75 -11.74 -3.08
N ASN A 1080 -31.86 -10.44 -2.81
CA ASN A 1080 -33.16 -9.77 -2.68
C ASN A 1080 -33.93 -9.75 -4.01
N ALA A 1081 -33.25 -9.53 -5.15
CA ALA A 1081 -33.87 -9.61 -6.46
C ALA A 1081 -34.44 -11.02 -6.72
N ARG A 1082 -33.68 -12.07 -6.36
CA ARG A 1082 -34.13 -13.45 -6.44
C ARG A 1082 -35.40 -13.69 -5.60
N VAL A 1083 -35.43 -13.26 -4.34
CA VAL A 1083 -36.60 -13.46 -3.48
C VAL A 1083 -37.81 -12.65 -3.96
N ARG A 1084 -37.59 -11.45 -4.51
CA ARG A 1084 -38.63 -10.62 -5.12
C ARG A 1084 -39.30 -11.31 -6.30
N GLU A 1085 -38.55 -12.03 -7.14
CA GLU A 1085 -39.10 -12.80 -8.26
C GLU A 1085 -40.05 -13.92 -7.81
N PHE A 1086 -39.80 -14.52 -6.64
CA PHE A 1086 -40.66 -15.54 -6.04
C PHE A 1086 -41.78 -14.98 -5.15
N GLY A 1087 -41.87 -13.64 -5.00
CA GLY A 1087 -42.89 -12.96 -4.20
C GLY A 1087 -42.73 -13.11 -2.68
N GLY A 1088 -41.52 -13.43 -2.21
CA GLY A 1088 -41.21 -13.54 -0.77
C GLY A 1088 -40.83 -12.22 -0.10
N GLU A 1089 -40.64 -12.23 1.22
CA GLU A 1089 -40.20 -11.05 1.98
C GLU A 1089 -38.67 -10.84 1.83
N GLU A 1090 -38.27 -9.67 1.33
CA GLU A 1090 -36.86 -9.31 1.11
C GLU A 1090 -36.09 -9.16 2.44
N ALA A 1091 -34.78 -9.42 2.41
CA ALA A 1091 -33.93 -9.11 3.55
C ALA A 1091 -33.78 -7.58 3.71
N LYS A 1092 -33.75 -7.12 4.96
CA LYS A 1092 -33.43 -5.72 5.31
C LYS A 1092 -32.01 -5.64 5.82
N GLY A 1093 -31.22 -4.76 5.23
CA GLY A 1093 -29.83 -4.54 5.60
C GLY A 1093 -29.50 -3.05 5.60
N GLU A 1094 -28.53 -2.68 6.43
CA GLU A 1094 -27.98 -1.33 6.50
C GLU A 1094 -26.54 -1.37 5.98
N GLN A 1095 -26.20 -0.45 5.08
CA GLN A 1095 -24.83 -0.32 4.61
C GLN A 1095 -23.94 0.13 5.76
N THR A 1096 -22.69 -0.34 5.81
CA THR A 1096 -21.81 -0.05 6.95
C THR A 1096 -20.46 0.51 6.50
N LEU A 1097 -19.98 1.52 7.23
CA LEU A 1097 -18.64 2.04 7.08
C LEU A 1097 -17.63 1.20 7.87
N LEU A 1098 -16.63 0.66 7.19
CA LEU A 1098 -15.55 -0.12 7.79
C LEU A 1098 -14.21 0.59 7.60
N GLY A 1099 -13.38 0.60 8.64
CA GLY A 1099 -11.98 1.00 8.51
C GLY A 1099 -11.22 0.05 7.58
N ILE A 1100 -10.18 0.55 6.92
CA ILE A 1100 -9.41 -0.19 5.91
C ILE A 1100 -8.90 -1.56 6.43
N THR A 1101 -8.41 -1.66 7.67
CA THR A 1101 -7.92 -2.94 8.21
C THR A 1101 -9.05 -3.97 8.34
N LYS A 1102 -10.26 -3.53 8.72
CA LYS A 1102 -11.42 -4.41 8.87
C LYS A 1102 -12.01 -4.79 7.50
N ALA A 1103 -12.00 -3.86 6.54
CA ALA A 1103 -12.41 -4.13 5.16
C ALA A 1103 -11.51 -5.18 4.48
N ALA A 1104 -10.17 -5.07 4.64
CA ALA A 1104 -9.21 -6.04 4.09
C ALA A 1104 -9.35 -7.47 4.67
N LEU A 1105 -9.88 -7.60 5.90
CA LEU A 1105 -10.13 -8.91 6.52
C LEU A 1105 -11.51 -9.49 6.14
N ALA A 1106 -12.42 -8.65 5.65
CA ALA A 1106 -13.77 -9.02 5.24
C ALA A 1106 -13.86 -9.32 3.73
N THR A 1107 -12.73 -9.64 3.08
CA THR A 1107 -12.68 -10.06 1.68
C THR A 1107 -13.22 -11.48 1.51
N ASP A 1108 -13.73 -11.78 0.32
CA ASP A 1108 -14.32 -13.10 0.04
C ASP A 1108 -13.24 -14.19 -0.06
N SER A 1109 -12.08 -13.86 -0.65
CA SER A 1109 -10.90 -14.74 -0.65
C SER A 1109 -10.31 -14.89 0.76
N PHE A 1110 -10.19 -16.15 1.20
CA PHE A 1110 -9.50 -16.47 2.44
C PHE A 1110 -7.97 -16.46 2.27
N LEU A 1111 -7.45 -16.69 1.06
CA LEU A 1111 -6.00 -16.64 0.79
C LEU A 1111 -5.47 -15.22 0.91
N SER A 1112 -6.19 -14.24 0.34
CA SER A 1112 -5.82 -12.83 0.47
C SER A 1112 -5.88 -12.37 1.93
N ALA A 1113 -6.99 -12.63 2.63
CA ALA A 1113 -7.14 -12.27 4.05
C ALA A 1113 -6.08 -12.94 4.95
N ALA A 1114 -5.78 -14.23 4.73
CA ALA A 1114 -4.80 -14.98 5.52
C ALA A 1114 -3.36 -14.46 5.37
N SER A 1115 -3.02 -13.90 4.20
CA SER A 1115 -1.71 -13.30 3.94
C SER A 1115 -1.54 -11.93 4.64
N PHE A 1116 -2.66 -11.23 4.88
CA PHE A 1116 -2.69 -9.92 5.50
C PHE A 1116 -2.51 -10.02 7.01
N GLN A 1117 -3.52 -10.40 7.79
CA GLN A 1117 -3.41 -10.49 9.26
C GLN A 1117 -4.21 -11.67 9.82
N GLU A 1118 -3.89 -12.05 11.05
CA GLU A 1118 -4.63 -13.09 11.79
C GLU A 1118 -4.85 -14.41 11.00
N THR A 1119 -3.79 -14.89 10.32
CA THR A 1119 -3.81 -16.06 9.44
C THR A 1119 -4.54 -17.26 10.04
N THR A 1120 -4.33 -17.55 11.33
CA THR A 1120 -4.98 -18.69 12.01
C THR A 1120 -6.49 -18.47 12.16
N ARG A 1121 -6.95 -17.25 12.48
CA ARG A 1121 -8.39 -16.94 12.60
C ARG A 1121 -9.10 -17.11 11.25
N VAL A 1122 -8.50 -16.55 10.19
CA VAL A 1122 -9.05 -16.61 8.82
C VAL A 1122 -9.14 -18.06 8.33
N LEU A 1123 -8.07 -18.84 8.47
CA LEU A 1123 -8.06 -20.25 8.03
C LEU A 1123 -9.03 -21.12 8.84
N THR A 1124 -9.14 -20.88 10.15
CA THR A 1124 -10.09 -21.62 11.01
C THR A 1124 -11.53 -21.39 10.57
N GLU A 1125 -11.89 -20.14 10.28
CA GLU A 1125 -13.23 -19.78 9.81
C GLU A 1125 -13.52 -20.34 8.41
N ALA A 1126 -12.56 -20.21 7.49
CA ALA A 1126 -12.70 -20.73 6.13
C ALA A 1126 -12.87 -22.26 6.11
N ALA A 1127 -12.11 -22.99 6.94
CA ALA A 1127 -12.20 -24.44 7.05
C ALA A 1127 -13.56 -24.92 7.57
N ILE A 1128 -14.15 -24.24 8.57
CA ILE A 1128 -15.50 -24.56 9.06
C ILE A 1128 -16.56 -24.29 7.99
N LYS A 1129 -16.45 -23.14 7.31
CA LYS A 1129 -17.39 -22.75 6.25
C LYS A 1129 -17.23 -23.58 4.96
N GLY A 1130 -16.20 -24.41 4.85
CA GLY A 1130 -15.93 -25.16 3.62
C GLY A 1130 -15.66 -24.25 2.41
N LYS A 1131 -15.06 -23.07 2.66
CA LYS A 1131 -15.02 -21.96 1.68
C LYS A 1131 -14.30 -22.37 0.39
N ILE A 1132 -14.85 -21.93 -0.73
CA ILE A 1132 -14.26 -22.05 -2.06
C ILE A 1132 -13.79 -20.66 -2.50
N ASP A 1133 -12.53 -20.55 -2.91
CA ASP A 1133 -11.90 -19.33 -3.40
C ASP A 1133 -11.74 -19.40 -4.92
N PRO A 1134 -12.45 -18.56 -5.69
CA PRO A 1134 -12.42 -18.57 -7.16
C PRO A 1134 -11.20 -17.87 -7.78
N LEU A 1135 -10.24 -17.37 -6.98
CA LEU A 1135 -8.98 -16.81 -7.45
C LEU A 1135 -9.15 -15.61 -8.43
N VAL A 1136 -10.14 -14.76 -8.18
CA VAL A 1136 -10.45 -13.60 -9.05
C VAL A 1136 -9.52 -12.41 -8.80
N GLY A 1137 -8.91 -12.34 -7.61
CA GLY A 1137 -8.06 -11.24 -7.19
C GLY A 1137 -6.60 -11.37 -7.65
N LEU A 1138 -5.79 -10.34 -7.38
CA LEU A 1138 -4.38 -10.31 -7.80
C LEU A 1138 -3.52 -11.18 -6.88
N LYS A 1139 -3.76 -11.10 -5.57
CA LYS A 1139 -2.85 -11.67 -4.56
C LYS A 1139 -2.88 -13.20 -4.53
N GLU A 1140 -4.06 -13.78 -4.73
CA GLU A 1140 -4.28 -15.22 -4.80
C GLU A 1140 -3.48 -15.82 -5.96
N ASN A 1141 -3.56 -15.20 -7.14
CA ASN A 1141 -2.83 -15.62 -8.32
C ASN A 1141 -1.31 -15.49 -8.14
N VAL A 1142 -0.83 -14.41 -7.51
CA VAL A 1142 0.60 -14.25 -7.18
C VAL A 1142 1.08 -15.34 -6.20
N ILE A 1143 0.29 -15.65 -5.17
CA ILE A 1143 0.62 -16.68 -4.17
C ILE A 1143 0.75 -18.06 -4.83
N ILE A 1144 -0.19 -18.37 -5.73
CA ILE A 1144 -0.27 -19.66 -6.42
C ILE A 1144 0.77 -19.77 -7.56
N GLY A 1145 1.15 -18.64 -8.16
CA GLY A 1145 2.03 -18.59 -9.33
C GLY A 1145 1.28 -18.66 -10.66
N LYS A 1146 0.04 -18.17 -10.70
CA LYS A 1146 -0.74 -17.95 -11.94
C LYS A 1146 -0.55 -16.52 -12.45
N LEU A 1147 -0.86 -16.32 -13.73
CA LEU A 1147 -0.94 -14.96 -14.30
C LEU A 1147 -2.03 -14.18 -13.57
N ILE A 1148 -1.74 -12.92 -13.26
CA ILE A 1148 -2.70 -12.04 -12.60
C ILE A 1148 -3.82 -11.65 -13.58
N PRO A 1149 -5.08 -11.54 -13.13
CA PRO A 1149 -6.22 -11.18 -14.00
C PRO A 1149 -6.34 -9.66 -14.21
N ALA A 1150 -5.21 -8.98 -14.45
CA ALA A 1150 -5.07 -7.56 -14.74
C ALA A 1150 -4.00 -7.34 -15.83
N GLY A 1151 -4.04 -6.17 -16.48
CA GLY A 1151 -3.18 -5.84 -17.62
C GLY A 1151 -3.23 -6.89 -18.71
N THR A 1152 -2.06 -7.28 -19.23
CA THR A 1152 -1.85 -8.31 -20.27
C THR A 1152 -2.34 -9.70 -19.85
N GLY A 1153 -2.50 -9.96 -18.55
CA GLY A 1153 -2.95 -11.25 -18.02
C GLY A 1153 -4.46 -11.48 -18.11
N MET A 1154 -5.26 -10.47 -18.49
CA MET A 1154 -6.70 -10.63 -18.70
C MET A 1154 -7.03 -11.56 -19.87
N MET A 1155 -8.10 -12.37 -19.70
CA MET A 1155 -8.59 -13.26 -20.75
C MET A 1155 -8.90 -12.54 -22.07
N ARG A 1156 -9.46 -11.32 -22.01
CA ARG A 1156 -9.78 -10.50 -23.20
C ARG A 1156 -8.58 -10.32 -24.14
N TYR A 1157 -7.38 -10.07 -23.60
CA TYR A 1157 -6.17 -9.88 -24.42
C TYR A 1157 -5.52 -11.21 -24.81
N ARG A 1158 -5.67 -12.25 -23.98
CA ARG A 1158 -5.08 -13.58 -24.24
C ARG A 1158 -5.81 -14.39 -25.31
N THR A 1159 -7.09 -14.12 -25.54
CA THR A 1159 -7.90 -14.82 -26.55
C THR A 1159 -7.92 -14.14 -27.91
N LEU A 1160 -7.22 -13.01 -28.07
CA LEU A 1160 -7.09 -12.35 -29.37
C LEU A 1160 -6.18 -13.19 -30.27
N ASN A 1161 -6.75 -13.75 -31.33
CA ASN A 1161 -5.97 -14.27 -32.45
C ASN A 1161 -5.72 -13.10 -33.40
N ILE A 1162 -4.46 -12.73 -33.58
CA ILE A 1162 -4.06 -11.74 -34.58
C ILE A 1162 -3.78 -12.53 -35.86
N ASP A 1163 -4.58 -12.31 -36.91
CA ASP A 1163 -4.27 -12.83 -38.25
C ASP A 1163 -3.06 -12.03 -38.79
N ALA A 1164 -1.89 -12.68 -38.80
CA ALA A 1164 -0.62 -12.06 -39.14
C ALA A 1164 -0.44 -11.81 -40.65
N GLU A 1165 -1.39 -12.20 -41.50
CA GLU A 1165 -1.24 -12.14 -42.97
C GLU A 1165 -1.57 -10.76 -43.59
N GLU A 1166 -2.25 -9.84 -42.89
CA GLU A 1166 -2.66 -8.54 -43.47
C GLU A 1166 -1.69 -7.36 -43.20
N VAL A 1167 -0.72 -7.49 -42.28
CA VAL A 1167 0.09 -6.34 -41.82
C VAL A 1167 1.38 -6.09 -42.63
N GLU A 1168 1.77 -7.01 -43.54
CA GLU A 1168 2.98 -6.83 -44.36
C GLU A 1168 2.84 -5.81 -45.51
N ILE A 1169 1.66 -5.21 -45.74
CA ILE A 1169 1.43 -4.37 -46.94
C ILE A 1169 1.51 -2.85 -46.67
N GLU A 1170 1.33 -2.36 -45.44
CA GLU A 1170 1.25 -0.90 -45.19
C GLU A 1170 2.54 -0.24 -44.64
N SER A 1171 3.59 -1.01 -44.32
CA SER A 1171 4.78 -0.46 -43.62
C SER A 1171 5.98 -0.09 -44.52
N ILE A 1172 5.79 0.05 -45.85
CA ILE A 1172 6.86 0.45 -46.78
C ILE A 1172 6.71 1.90 -47.29
N GLU A 1173 5.60 2.60 -47.04
CA GLU A 1173 5.46 4.01 -47.44
C GLU A 1173 4.78 4.85 -46.35
N GLU A 1174 5.54 5.33 -45.36
CA GLU A 1174 5.28 6.60 -44.63
C GLU A 1174 6.50 7.09 -43.83
#